data_AF-B8AVP1-F1
#
_entry.id   AF-B8AVP1-F1
#
_cell.length_a   1.000
_cell.length_b   1.000
_cell.length_c   1.000
_cell.angle_alpha   90.00
_cell.angle_beta   90.00
_cell.angle_gamma   90.00
#
_symmetry.space_group_name_H-M   'P 1'
#
loop_
_entity.id
_entity.type
_entity.pdbx_description
1 polymer ?
#
loop_
_entity_poly.entity_id
_entity_poly.type
_entity_poly.pdbx_seq_one_letter_code
_entity_poly.pdbx_strand_id
1 'polypeptide(L)'
;MERGGEMDPPITASLGAIHIVFGKLVRLLSEPGLRLHKEEMKALGVLKDGLQVLIEDYLMEPSDLEGPAFKANYWMKEVRELCYDIDDFVDELFHAAANAKIQRALQFKASPLRKKLPLFKTSQLQEKLSRFNASQLQKKLSWRQKIVDEVSSFSSCLKELIMLYKRYDLGSLERRSGWESNGTMSLTLPLAEETSQRCYLGMDKDMDKLVGLLNDGQQECKVIAIIGLCGVGKTTLAEELYQKFGFQFQCCAFLRLSRKPDMKRVLGSLFSQVRQHDPPGTGTVEVDNLSHEIKSYLNDKRYFIVIDGVWSSYIWNTINQTLPKNFYSRILITTEIDHVAQRCCVDNRKYIFKKEPFNKVESDEFFSRVHESKNAEYLKEISSEIAQLCSGLPLMMAIVACILTRLPPSTEQWNVVKKSLSSKLEGILDLIYNIIPHPLKACMLYLGIYEEDDIILKDELLSQWFAEGFIDTVDGNDEKRVALIYFDELISYGLIQPVETRFDNEVLYFRVHYMIIDSIRSKAVQHNFAIAIDNHQTDVRIADKIRRLSLRFGNANDVTTPIGLRWSQVRTLVFFGPLRCTPSIAEFRVLRVLILRLSADDDDVTYDLSEIAELLGLKYLYIDACHLNIRLPMQMRQLQYLAKLKIEARLSYVPSDIFYLPRLQQLILPSETTLPHFTEPMKSLHTLGCFDLSGSSTESIVDLGKMVNLQNLHMTCSSGQPANLKLLGSVLNKLKNMKSLILVFTGSLDDADSSIMEISSDDFSVSSPPVLLTRFEFSWRSCIFSCLPRWIKELNNLSILKIAISEMLGHDVDVLSVLPALTSLSVYIQRAPEERISFGKGGFVALKYFKLKCTVPWLKVEVDAMPNLEKLKLRFNVGLSLQRVGLHGNNLINIEHLSRLKEIYAKVESEGSVDAGSALMTGVWNDPRNPTITIQLICGFYGEMTRRMTKDDIILEENPDSITEDEVRQKDEKKQVDDHRELSSSQRVTTDAISKAFKATEEGFIELVSRQWKTDPQIATVGACCLVGAVQQKTLFIANLGNSRAVLGKVSCIGQIVAEQLSSEHIANDAWKAKGLVQVLRAIGDAYLKYPQYSREPLNKPILSANPSIVSRVLRPSDRFIIFGSAVLWEYLSNQEAVEIVKNHQASLSYVVNND
;
A
#
# COMPACT_ATOMS: atom_id res chain seq x y z
N MET A 1 -32.41 -37.41 8.61
CA MET A 1 -32.86 -36.06 8.22
C MET A 1 -31.66 -35.14 8.34
N GLU A 2 -30.97 -34.98 7.22
CA GLU A 2 -29.90 -34.02 7.01
C GLU A 2 -30.49 -32.62 7.19
N ARG A 3 -29.98 -31.86 8.17
CA ARG A 3 -30.24 -30.42 8.21
C ARG A 3 -29.21 -29.78 7.28
N GLY A 4 -29.65 -29.38 6.09
CA GLY A 4 -28.90 -28.43 5.29
C GLY A 4 -28.70 -27.18 6.13
N GLY A 5 -27.45 -26.90 6.50
CA GLY A 5 -27.07 -25.61 7.04
C GLY A 5 -27.07 -24.62 5.89
N GLU A 6 -28.11 -23.80 5.77
CA GLU A 6 -28.05 -22.61 4.92
C GLU A 6 -26.89 -21.74 5.39
N MET A 7 -26.07 -21.31 4.45
CA MET A 7 -24.91 -20.43 4.67
C MET A 7 -25.37 -19.10 5.28
N ASP A 8 -24.69 -18.64 6.32
CA ASP A 8 -24.79 -17.23 6.73
C ASP A 8 -23.94 -16.40 5.75
N PRO A 9 -24.51 -15.47 4.95
CA PRO A 9 -23.71 -14.67 4.02
C PRO A 9 -22.78 -13.66 4.74
N PRO A 10 -21.61 -13.35 4.15
CA PRO A 10 -20.56 -12.53 4.78
C PRO A 10 -20.94 -11.05 4.98
N ILE A 11 -20.15 -10.32 5.77
CA ILE A 11 -20.32 -8.86 5.92
C ILE A 11 -20.04 -8.18 4.58
N THR A 12 -21.02 -7.45 4.06
CA THR A 12 -20.87 -6.65 2.84
C THR A 12 -20.85 -5.16 3.14
N ALA A 13 -20.31 -4.36 2.22
CA ALA A 13 -20.33 -2.90 2.34
C ALA A 13 -21.76 -2.33 2.30
N SER A 14 -22.67 -3.01 1.60
CA SER A 14 -24.06 -2.60 1.39
C SER A 14 -24.99 -3.03 2.54
N LEU A 15 -24.89 -4.28 2.99
CA LEU A 15 -25.78 -4.92 3.96
C LEU A 15 -25.21 -4.95 5.39
N GLY A 16 -23.92 -4.65 5.55
CA GLY A 16 -23.26 -4.64 6.87
C GLY A 16 -23.23 -6.03 7.51
N ALA A 17 -23.41 -6.08 8.83
CA ALA A 17 -23.33 -7.33 9.61
C ALA A 17 -24.68 -8.07 9.77
N ILE A 18 -25.74 -7.69 9.04
CA ILE A 18 -27.12 -8.14 9.30
C ILE A 18 -27.27 -9.67 9.35
N HIS A 19 -26.72 -10.38 8.38
CA HIS A 19 -26.83 -11.84 8.30
C HIS A 19 -25.94 -12.54 9.33
N ILE A 20 -24.73 -12.04 9.57
CA ILE A 20 -23.85 -12.56 10.63
C ILE A 20 -24.49 -12.42 12.00
N VAL A 21 -25.10 -11.26 12.28
CA VAL A 21 -25.81 -11.01 13.54
C VAL A 21 -26.95 -11.99 13.70
N PHE A 22 -27.76 -12.18 12.65
CA PHE A 22 -28.85 -13.14 12.67
C PHE A 22 -28.36 -14.56 12.98
N GLY A 23 -27.33 -15.04 12.27
CA GLY A 23 -26.71 -16.34 12.50
C GLY A 23 -26.14 -16.49 13.93
N LYS A 24 -25.43 -15.47 14.43
CA LYS A 24 -24.92 -15.43 15.81
C LYS A 24 -26.04 -15.49 16.85
N LEU A 25 -27.14 -14.76 16.65
CA LEU A 25 -28.30 -14.79 17.55
C LEU A 25 -28.99 -16.16 17.53
N VAL A 26 -29.12 -16.78 16.36
CA VAL A 26 -29.62 -18.17 16.24
C VAL A 26 -28.73 -19.13 17.02
N ARG A 27 -27.40 -19.02 16.89
CA ARG A 27 -26.44 -19.84 17.65
C ARG A 27 -26.54 -19.58 19.16
N LEU A 28 -26.63 -18.32 19.59
CA LEU A 28 -26.80 -17.94 20.99
C LEU A 28 -28.07 -18.54 21.62
N LEU A 29 -29.18 -18.54 20.89
CA LEU A 29 -30.46 -19.09 21.34
C LEU A 29 -30.47 -20.64 21.32
N SER A 30 -29.59 -21.25 20.52
CA SER A 30 -29.50 -22.71 20.35
C SER A 30 -28.45 -23.37 21.26
N GLU A 31 -27.42 -22.65 21.69
CA GLU A 31 -26.37 -23.20 22.56
C GLU A 31 -26.81 -23.31 24.03
N PRO A 32 -26.83 -24.51 24.64
CA PRO A 32 -27.17 -24.70 26.06
C PRO A 32 -26.09 -24.19 27.04
N GLY A 33 -25.03 -23.54 26.55
CA GLY A 33 -23.81 -23.20 27.30
C GLY A 33 -23.81 -21.81 27.96
N LEU A 34 -24.63 -20.86 27.49
CA LEU A 34 -24.83 -19.56 28.15
C LEU A 34 -26.02 -19.68 29.11
N ARG A 35 -25.79 -19.55 30.43
CA ARG A 35 -26.86 -19.54 31.46
C ARG A 35 -27.65 -18.21 31.46
N LEU A 36 -28.20 -17.84 30.30
CA LEU A 36 -29.15 -16.74 30.17
C LEU A 36 -30.50 -17.16 30.78
N HIS A 37 -31.17 -16.25 31.47
CA HIS A 37 -32.50 -16.50 32.00
C HIS A 37 -33.58 -16.43 30.91
N LYS A 38 -34.75 -16.99 31.22
CA LYS A 38 -35.91 -17.04 30.31
C LYS A 38 -36.30 -15.66 29.74
N GLU A 39 -36.13 -14.59 30.53
CA GLU A 39 -36.44 -13.21 30.11
C GLU A 39 -35.43 -12.67 29.10
N GLU A 40 -34.13 -12.90 29.30
CA GLU A 40 -33.06 -12.52 28.36
C GLU A 40 -33.19 -13.28 27.03
N MET A 41 -33.44 -14.59 27.10
CA MET A 41 -33.69 -15.42 25.91
C MET A 41 -34.94 -14.96 25.14
N LYS A 42 -35.99 -14.55 25.86
CA LYS A 42 -37.19 -14.00 25.23
C LYS A 42 -36.90 -12.66 24.54
N ALA A 43 -36.16 -11.77 25.18
CA ALA A 43 -35.76 -10.48 24.59
C ALA A 43 -34.90 -10.68 23.34
N LEU A 44 -33.89 -11.56 23.39
CA LEU A 44 -33.05 -11.90 22.24
C LEU A 44 -33.85 -12.58 21.12
N GLY A 45 -34.85 -13.40 21.47
CA GLY A 45 -35.78 -13.99 20.50
C GLY A 45 -36.58 -12.92 19.75
N VAL A 46 -37.12 -11.92 20.45
CA VAL A 46 -37.84 -10.79 19.82
C VAL A 46 -36.92 -10.00 18.88
N LEU A 47 -35.66 -9.76 19.27
CA LEU A 47 -34.70 -9.08 18.41
C LEU A 47 -34.38 -9.90 17.15
N LYS A 48 -34.18 -11.22 17.30
CA LYS A 48 -33.97 -12.14 16.19
C LYS A 48 -35.16 -12.12 15.22
N ASP A 49 -36.38 -12.24 15.73
CA ASP A 49 -37.59 -12.25 14.89
C ASP A 49 -37.77 -10.89 14.17
N GLY A 50 -37.43 -9.79 14.85
CA GLY A 50 -37.42 -8.46 14.23
C GLY A 50 -36.40 -8.33 13.09
N LEU A 51 -35.18 -8.85 13.27
CA LEU A 51 -34.18 -8.90 12.21
C LEU A 51 -34.60 -9.80 11.05
N GLN A 52 -35.27 -10.93 11.33
CA GLN A 52 -35.80 -11.80 10.30
C GLN A 52 -36.81 -11.07 9.40
N VAL A 53 -37.77 -10.36 10.02
CA VAL A 53 -38.72 -9.52 9.28
C VAL A 53 -38.00 -8.45 8.45
N LEU A 54 -36.96 -7.82 8.98
CA LEU A 54 -36.20 -6.83 8.23
C LEU A 54 -35.47 -7.45 7.03
N ILE A 55 -34.90 -8.65 7.17
CA ILE A 55 -34.23 -9.40 6.10
C ILE A 55 -35.22 -9.85 5.02
N GLU A 56 -36.36 -10.42 5.41
CA GLU A 56 -37.34 -11.03 4.49
C GLU A 56 -38.20 -9.98 3.76
N ASP A 57 -38.66 -8.94 4.46
CA ASP A 57 -39.70 -8.05 3.96
C ASP A 57 -39.18 -6.67 3.50
N TYR A 58 -38.02 -6.22 3.98
CA TYR A 58 -37.57 -4.82 3.82
C TYR A 58 -36.13 -4.65 3.31
N LEU A 59 -35.31 -5.70 3.32
CA LEU A 59 -33.91 -5.59 2.91
C LEU A 59 -33.82 -5.32 1.41
N MET A 60 -33.14 -4.23 1.06
CA MET A 60 -32.95 -3.81 -0.32
C MET A 60 -31.57 -3.21 -0.50
N GLU A 61 -30.95 -3.41 -1.67
CA GLU A 61 -29.68 -2.77 -2.00
C GLU A 61 -29.93 -1.40 -2.67
N PRO A 62 -29.35 -0.30 -2.15
CA PRO A 62 -29.54 1.01 -2.75
C PRO A 62 -28.99 1.13 -4.18
N SER A 63 -28.02 0.29 -4.56
CA SER A 63 -27.48 0.24 -5.93
C SER A 63 -28.49 -0.27 -6.96
N ASP A 64 -29.53 -0.96 -6.49
CA ASP A 64 -30.48 -1.69 -7.32
C ASP A 64 -31.77 -0.89 -7.54
N LEU A 65 -31.85 0.36 -7.06
CA LEU A 65 -33.04 1.20 -7.15
C LEU A 65 -32.85 2.35 -8.15
N GLU A 66 -33.85 2.61 -8.99
CA GLU A 66 -33.94 3.85 -9.76
C GLU A 66 -34.76 4.89 -8.97
N GLY A 67 -34.13 5.99 -8.53
CA GLY A 67 -34.84 7.02 -7.76
C GLY A 67 -33.95 7.78 -6.77
N PRO A 68 -34.53 8.53 -5.80
CA PRO A 68 -33.78 9.42 -4.90
C PRO A 68 -32.85 8.62 -3.96
N ALA A 69 -31.67 8.30 -4.49
CA ALA A 69 -30.64 7.47 -3.87
C ALA A 69 -30.31 7.90 -2.44
N PHE A 70 -30.44 9.19 -2.12
CA PHE A 70 -30.17 9.72 -0.78
C PHE A 70 -31.03 9.07 0.33
N LYS A 71 -32.34 8.87 0.11
CA LYS A 71 -33.23 8.32 1.15
C LYS A 71 -32.94 6.84 1.41
N ALA A 72 -32.74 6.07 0.34
CA ALA A 72 -32.38 4.65 0.42
C ALA A 72 -30.98 4.47 1.03
N ASN A 73 -30.00 5.29 0.62
CA ASN A 73 -28.66 5.29 1.19
C ASN A 73 -28.65 5.63 2.68
N TYR A 74 -29.44 6.62 3.10
CA TYR A 74 -29.58 7.00 4.50
C TYR A 74 -30.22 5.87 5.32
N TRP A 75 -31.34 5.31 4.87
CA TRP A 75 -32.00 4.20 5.55
C TRP A 75 -31.06 2.99 5.71
N MET A 76 -30.37 2.61 4.63
CA MET A 76 -29.40 1.52 4.69
C MET A 76 -28.18 1.82 5.56
N LYS A 77 -27.73 3.08 5.63
CA LYS A 77 -26.69 3.48 6.59
C LYS A 77 -27.14 3.20 8.02
N GLU A 78 -28.34 3.61 8.40
CA GLU A 78 -28.87 3.39 9.75
C GLU A 78 -29.07 1.89 10.07
N VAL A 79 -29.56 1.10 9.11
CA VAL A 79 -29.65 -0.37 9.24
C VAL A 79 -28.28 -0.98 9.50
N ARG A 80 -27.25 -0.60 8.71
CA ARG A 80 -25.88 -1.10 8.90
C ARG A 80 -25.31 -0.74 10.27
N GLU A 81 -25.46 0.52 10.70
CA GLU A 81 -24.94 0.96 12.00
C GLU A 81 -25.61 0.25 13.17
N LEU A 82 -26.94 0.03 13.10
CA LEU A 82 -27.65 -0.75 14.10
C LEU A 82 -27.16 -2.20 14.13
N CYS A 83 -26.97 -2.83 12.96
CA CYS A 83 -26.45 -4.20 12.89
C CYS A 83 -25.05 -4.31 13.49
N TYR A 84 -24.17 -3.32 13.24
CA TYR A 84 -22.85 -3.30 13.87
C TYR A 84 -22.92 -3.12 15.39
N ASP A 85 -23.82 -2.27 15.90
CA ASP A 85 -24.02 -2.12 17.35
C ASP A 85 -24.54 -3.42 18.00
N ILE A 86 -25.48 -4.12 17.34
CA ILE A 86 -25.97 -5.42 17.83
C ILE A 86 -24.85 -6.47 17.79
N ASP A 87 -24.04 -6.51 16.73
CA ASP A 87 -22.92 -7.44 16.58
C ASP A 87 -21.86 -7.22 17.67
N ASP A 88 -21.49 -5.98 17.95
CA ASP A 88 -20.55 -5.62 19.02
C ASP A 88 -21.09 -6.05 20.39
N PHE A 89 -22.38 -5.80 20.65
CA PHE A 89 -23.04 -6.22 21.88
C PHE A 89 -23.09 -7.75 22.02
N VAL A 90 -23.40 -8.46 20.94
CA VAL A 90 -23.41 -9.93 20.91
C VAL A 90 -22.01 -10.49 21.20
N ASP A 91 -20.97 -9.91 20.63
CA ASP A 91 -19.58 -10.29 20.92
C ASP A 91 -19.25 -10.04 22.40
N GLU A 92 -19.65 -8.90 22.99
CA GLU A 92 -19.50 -8.62 24.43
C GLU A 92 -20.16 -9.70 25.30
N LEU A 93 -21.35 -10.20 24.92
CA LEU A 93 -22.03 -11.29 25.63
C LEU A 93 -21.22 -12.59 25.59
N PHE A 94 -20.66 -12.94 24.43
CA PHE A 94 -19.79 -14.11 24.29
C PHE A 94 -18.54 -13.98 25.16
N HIS A 95 -17.91 -12.80 25.20
CA HIS A 95 -16.74 -12.53 26.05
C HIS A 95 -17.09 -12.65 27.54
N ALA A 96 -18.20 -12.07 27.99
CA ALA A 96 -18.65 -12.15 29.37
C ALA A 96 -18.91 -13.61 29.80
N ALA A 97 -19.50 -14.42 28.91
CA ALA A 97 -19.74 -15.84 29.14
C ALA A 97 -18.44 -16.66 29.23
N ALA A 98 -17.47 -16.37 28.35
CA ALA A 98 -16.17 -17.04 28.34
C ALA A 98 -15.34 -16.74 29.60
N ASN A 99 -15.28 -15.47 30.01
CA ASN A 99 -14.58 -15.04 31.24
C ASN A 99 -15.16 -15.68 32.51
N ALA A 100 -16.49 -15.85 32.59
CA ALA A 100 -17.13 -16.55 33.69
C ALA A 100 -16.79 -18.05 33.75
N LYS A 101 -16.48 -18.69 32.61
CA LYS A 101 -15.98 -20.09 32.58
C LYS A 101 -14.53 -20.17 33.05
N ILE A 102 -13.67 -19.24 32.62
CA ILE A 102 -12.25 -19.19 33.00
C ILE A 102 -12.05 -18.92 34.49
N GLN A 103 -12.76 -17.94 35.06
CA GLN A 103 -12.67 -17.67 36.51
C GLN A 103 -13.08 -18.87 37.36
N ARG A 104 -14.07 -19.65 36.92
CA ARG A 104 -14.46 -20.90 37.61
C ARG A 104 -13.41 -21.99 37.47
N ALA A 105 -12.78 -22.13 36.30
CA ALA A 105 -11.71 -23.10 36.08
C ALA A 105 -10.46 -22.78 36.92
N LEU A 106 -10.12 -21.49 37.09
CA LEU A 106 -9.04 -21.04 37.97
C LEU A 106 -9.35 -21.29 39.46
N GLN A 107 -10.59 -21.09 39.89
CA GLN A 107 -11.03 -21.45 41.24
C GLN A 107 -11.02 -22.96 41.51
N PHE A 108 -11.33 -23.78 40.49
CA PHE A 108 -11.27 -25.24 40.58
C PHE A 108 -9.83 -25.79 40.60
N LYS A 109 -8.87 -25.17 39.89
CA LYS A 109 -7.45 -25.60 39.97
C LYS A 109 -6.76 -25.20 41.29
N ALA A 110 -7.27 -24.21 42.03
CA ALA A 110 -6.74 -23.79 43.33
C ALA A 110 -7.25 -24.62 44.55
N SER A 111 -8.05 -25.68 44.32
CA SER A 111 -8.75 -26.42 45.38
C SER A 111 -8.32 -27.89 45.63
N PRO A 112 -7.01 -28.24 45.67
CA PRO A 112 -6.58 -29.43 46.43
C PRO A 112 -5.92 -29.17 47.79
N LEU A 113 -5.74 -27.92 48.25
CA LEU A 113 -4.97 -27.62 49.47
C LEU A 113 -5.81 -27.29 50.73
N ARG A 114 -7.14 -27.42 50.70
CA ARG A 114 -8.03 -27.05 51.83
C ARG A 114 -8.51 -28.19 52.72
N LYS A 115 -7.90 -29.38 52.67
CA LYS A 115 -8.19 -30.47 53.61
C LYS A 115 -7.04 -30.64 54.62
N LYS A 116 -6.95 -29.72 55.60
CA LYS A 116 -6.43 -29.94 56.96
C LYS A 116 -6.30 -28.60 57.70
N LEU A 117 -7.36 -28.20 58.41
CA LEU A 117 -7.30 -27.40 59.65
C LEU A 117 -8.73 -27.31 60.23
N PRO A 118 -8.95 -27.66 61.51
CA PRO A 118 -10.29 -27.71 62.09
C PRO A 118 -10.73 -26.36 62.66
N LEU A 119 -12.03 -26.09 62.51
CA LEU A 119 -12.92 -25.36 63.42
C LEU A 119 -12.43 -24.04 64.03
N PHE A 120 -12.78 -22.92 63.41
CA PHE A 120 -13.10 -21.68 64.13
C PHE A 120 -14.50 -21.20 63.75
N LYS A 121 -15.34 -21.02 64.78
CA LYS A 121 -16.65 -20.37 64.69
C LYS A 121 -16.44 -18.91 64.28
N THR A 122 -17.02 -18.49 63.16
CA THR A 122 -17.02 -17.07 62.77
C THR A 122 -18.34 -16.72 62.08
N SER A 123 -19.30 -16.25 62.88
CA SER A 123 -20.47 -15.51 62.40
C SER A 123 -20.08 -14.29 61.55
N GLN A 124 -18.88 -13.73 61.76
CA GLN A 124 -18.32 -12.62 60.97
C GLN A 124 -17.82 -13.03 59.56
N LEU A 125 -17.47 -14.30 59.31
CA LEU A 125 -17.11 -14.76 57.96
C LEU A 125 -18.37 -15.05 57.13
N GLN A 126 -19.47 -15.53 57.72
CA GLN A 126 -20.75 -15.67 57.03
C GLN A 126 -21.34 -14.33 56.62
N GLU A 127 -21.17 -13.28 57.42
CA GLU A 127 -21.64 -11.93 57.09
C GLU A 127 -20.78 -11.22 56.02
N LYS A 128 -19.46 -11.46 56.02
CA LYS A 128 -18.58 -11.02 54.92
C LYS A 128 -18.82 -11.82 53.63
N LEU A 129 -19.08 -13.12 53.71
CA LEU A 129 -19.45 -13.97 52.56
C LEU A 129 -20.84 -13.60 52.01
N SER A 130 -21.81 -13.25 52.86
CA SER A 130 -23.14 -12.82 52.40
C SER A 130 -23.11 -11.42 51.76
N ARG A 131 -22.30 -10.47 52.26
CA ARG A 131 -22.06 -9.16 51.62
C ARG A 131 -21.24 -9.25 50.33
N PHE A 132 -20.27 -10.17 50.26
CA PHE A 132 -19.52 -10.45 49.03
C PHE A 132 -20.41 -11.13 47.97
N ASN A 133 -21.30 -12.04 48.38
CA ASN A 133 -22.27 -12.65 47.48
C ASN A 133 -23.40 -11.69 47.07
N ALA A 134 -23.84 -10.79 47.95
CA ALA A 134 -24.86 -9.79 47.65
C ALA A 134 -24.34 -8.72 46.67
N SER A 135 -23.09 -8.25 46.83
CA SER A 135 -22.48 -7.31 45.88
C SER A 135 -22.20 -7.96 44.51
N GLN A 136 -21.82 -9.24 44.48
CA GLN A 136 -21.73 -9.99 43.23
C GLN A 136 -23.10 -10.25 42.61
N LEU A 137 -24.14 -10.57 43.40
CA LEU A 137 -25.52 -10.74 42.94
C LEU A 137 -26.12 -9.42 42.43
N GLN A 138 -25.82 -8.27 43.04
CA GLN A 138 -26.23 -6.94 42.58
C GLN A 138 -25.54 -6.57 41.26
N LYS A 139 -24.22 -6.78 41.14
CA LYS A 139 -23.53 -6.66 39.84
C LYS A 139 -24.13 -7.62 38.81
N LYS A 140 -24.57 -8.81 39.26
CA LYS A 140 -25.19 -9.84 38.42
C LYS A 140 -26.58 -9.46 37.90
N LEU A 141 -27.44 -8.93 38.76
CA LEU A 141 -28.77 -8.45 38.41
C LEU A 141 -28.70 -7.17 37.58
N SER A 142 -27.74 -6.28 37.88
CA SER A 142 -27.49 -5.06 37.12
C SER A 142 -27.07 -5.32 35.67
N TRP A 143 -26.17 -6.28 35.40
CA TRP A 143 -25.82 -6.61 34.01
C TRP A 143 -26.97 -7.26 33.24
N ARG A 144 -27.80 -8.06 33.92
CA ARG A 144 -28.96 -8.70 33.28
C ARG A 144 -30.01 -7.69 32.86
N GLN A 145 -30.30 -6.75 33.74
CA GLN A 145 -31.19 -5.65 33.42
C GLN A 145 -30.62 -4.82 32.26
N LYS A 146 -29.31 -4.53 32.29
CA LYS A 146 -28.63 -3.85 31.18
C LYS A 146 -28.82 -4.58 29.84
N ILE A 147 -28.70 -5.90 29.80
CA ILE A 147 -28.95 -6.68 28.56
C ILE A 147 -30.38 -6.49 28.07
N VAL A 148 -31.36 -6.66 28.95
CA VAL A 148 -32.77 -6.55 28.56
C VAL A 148 -33.08 -5.15 28.06
N ASP A 149 -32.55 -4.12 28.73
CA ASP A 149 -32.73 -2.71 28.35
C ASP A 149 -32.08 -2.40 26.99
N GLU A 150 -30.86 -2.89 26.76
CA GLU A 150 -30.09 -2.68 25.52
C GLU A 150 -30.71 -3.42 24.33
N VAL A 151 -31.13 -4.68 24.52
CA VAL A 151 -31.89 -5.45 23.51
C VAL A 151 -33.25 -4.82 23.22
N SER A 152 -33.91 -4.25 24.23
CA SER A 152 -35.18 -3.51 24.04
C SER A 152 -34.96 -2.22 23.26
N SER A 153 -33.86 -1.51 23.51
CA SER A 153 -33.46 -0.33 22.74
C SER A 153 -33.22 -0.68 21.27
N PHE A 154 -32.46 -1.75 20.97
CA PHE A 154 -32.26 -2.21 19.60
C PHE A 154 -33.57 -2.60 18.92
N SER A 155 -34.46 -3.29 19.65
CA SER A 155 -35.78 -3.67 19.15
C SER A 155 -36.66 -2.44 18.84
N SER A 156 -36.51 -1.34 19.59
CA SER A 156 -37.19 -0.07 19.32
C SER A 156 -36.64 0.61 18.08
N CYS A 157 -35.31 0.71 17.95
CA CYS A 157 -34.66 1.26 16.76
C CYS A 157 -35.05 0.49 15.50
N LEU A 158 -35.12 -0.84 15.56
CA LEU A 158 -35.55 -1.67 14.43
C LEU A 158 -36.99 -1.36 13.99
N LYS A 159 -37.91 -1.13 14.93
CA LYS A 159 -39.27 -0.67 14.61
C LYS A 159 -39.28 0.72 13.97
N GLU A 160 -38.45 1.64 14.44
CA GLU A 160 -38.29 2.96 13.84
C GLU A 160 -37.77 2.89 12.41
N LEU A 161 -36.81 2.01 12.13
CA LEU A 161 -36.31 1.78 10.76
C LEU A 161 -37.40 1.26 9.83
N ILE A 162 -38.24 0.32 10.28
CA ILE A 162 -39.38 -0.16 9.49
C ILE A 162 -40.39 0.97 9.23
N MET A 163 -40.64 1.84 10.21
CA MET A 163 -41.50 3.02 10.04
C MET A 163 -40.89 4.04 9.06
N LEU A 164 -39.58 4.26 9.12
CA LEU A 164 -38.86 5.15 8.20
C LEU A 164 -38.91 4.62 6.77
N TYR A 165 -38.73 3.31 6.57
CA TYR A 165 -38.87 2.65 5.27
C TYR A 165 -40.23 2.97 4.63
N LYS A 166 -41.32 2.77 5.40
CA LYS A 166 -42.69 3.05 4.95
C LYS A 166 -42.92 4.53 4.68
N ARG A 167 -42.37 5.42 5.52
CA ARG A 167 -42.47 6.88 5.34
C ARG A 167 -41.75 7.36 4.08
N TYR A 168 -40.64 6.74 3.73
CA TYR A 168 -39.88 7.07 2.52
C TYR A 168 -40.43 6.42 1.26
N ASP A 169 -41.46 5.58 1.39
CA ASP A 169 -42.10 4.86 0.29
C ASP A 169 -41.08 4.06 -0.56
N LEU A 170 -40.10 3.44 0.10
CA LEU A 170 -39.02 2.76 -0.60
C LEU A 170 -39.50 1.51 -1.37
N GLY A 171 -40.63 0.93 -0.95
CA GLY A 171 -41.22 -0.24 -1.62
C GLY A 171 -41.88 0.05 -2.97
N SER A 172 -42.10 1.32 -3.34
CA SER A 172 -42.67 1.71 -4.63
C SER A 172 -41.62 2.05 -5.69
N LEU A 173 -40.34 2.04 -5.33
CA LEU A 173 -39.22 2.32 -6.24
C LEU A 173 -39.00 1.14 -7.20
N GLU A 174 -38.83 1.45 -8.49
CA GLU A 174 -38.51 0.45 -9.50
C GLU A 174 -37.11 -0.12 -9.25
N ARG A 175 -37.01 -1.46 -9.25
CA ARG A 175 -35.72 -2.14 -9.23
C ARG A 175 -35.09 -2.01 -10.61
N ARG A 176 -33.83 -1.59 -10.67
CA ARG A 176 -33.01 -1.71 -11.87
C ARG A 176 -33.08 -3.15 -12.36
N SER A 177 -33.15 -3.33 -13.68
CA SER A 177 -32.84 -4.62 -14.28
C SER A 177 -31.45 -5.02 -13.82
N GLY A 178 -31.39 -6.02 -12.94
CA GLY A 178 -30.15 -6.49 -12.35
C GLY A 178 -29.18 -6.89 -13.45
N TRP A 179 -27.90 -6.66 -13.21
CA TRP A 179 -26.86 -7.29 -14.01
C TRP A 179 -26.90 -8.78 -13.62
N GLU A 180 -27.70 -9.58 -14.32
CA GLU A 180 -27.71 -11.03 -14.14
C GLU A 180 -26.31 -11.55 -14.44
N SER A 181 -25.53 -11.77 -13.38
CA SER A 181 -24.31 -12.56 -13.43
C SER A 181 -24.72 -14.03 -13.57
N ASN A 182 -25.34 -14.39 -14.69
CA ASN A 182 -25.56 -15.78 -15.06
C ASN A 182 -24.20 -16.38 -15.41
N GLY A 183 -23.55 -16.98 -14.43
CA GLY A 183 -22.37 -17.78 -14.68
C GLY A 183 -21.53 -17.98 -13.45
N THR A 184 -21.51 -19.21 -12.95
CA THR A 184 -20.30 -19.80 -12.38
C THR A 184 -19.20 -19.63 -13.43
N MET A 185 -18.43 -18.54 -13.36
CA MET A 185 -17.45 -18.23 -14.40
C MET A 185 -16.20 -19.06 -14.20
N SER A 186 -15.88 -19.84 -15.23
CA SER A 186 -14.65 -20.60 -15.37
C SER A 186 -13.42 -19.70 -15.17
N LEU A 187 -12.63 -20.01 -14.13
CA LEU A 187 -11.32 -19.46 -13.85
C LEU A 187 -10.33 -19.84 -14.97
N THR A 188 -10.34 -19.07 -16.04
CA THR A 188 -9.19 -19.00 -16.97
C THR A 188 -8.71 -17.56 -16.93
N LEU A 189 -7.84 -17.29 -15.96
CA LEU A 189 -7.11 -16.04 -15.78
C LEU A 189 -6.18 -15.84 -16.99
N PRO A 190 -6.23 -14.70 -17.71
CA PRO A 190 -5.07 -14.24 -18.46
C PRO A 190 -4.01 -13.85 -17.44
N LEU A 191 -2.85 -14.49 -17.51
CA LEU A 191 -1.77 -14.43 -16.53
C LEU A 191 -1.36 -12.99 -16.16
N ALA A 192 -1.00 -12.80 -14.88
CA ALA A 192 -0.35 -11.60 -14.36
C ALA A 192 0.98 -11.23 -15.07
N GLU A 193 1.63 -12.18 -15.75
CA GLU A 193 2.81 -11.91 -16.60
C GLU A 193 2.46 -11.05 -17.82
N GLU A 194 1.23 -11.14 -18.33
CA GLU A 194 0.80 -10.37 -19.51
C GLU A 194 0.50 -8.91 -19.15
N THR A 195 0.03 -8.60 -17.94
CA THR A 195 -0.18 -7.19 -17.53
C THR A 195 1.10 -6.38 -17.42
N SER A 196 2.21 -7.00 -17.01
CA SER A 196 3.52 -6.34 -17.04
C SER A 196 3.95 -6.06 -18.48
N GLN A 197 3.84 -7.04 -19.39
CA GLN A 197 4.19 -6.87 -20.81
C GLN A 197 3.27 -5.87 -21.57
N ARG A 198 2.02 -5.72 -21.14
CA ARG A 198 1.00 -4.85 -21.77
C ARG A 198 1.23 -3.35 -21.59
N CYS A 199 2.08 -2.91 -20.66
CA CYS A 199 2.39 -1.48 -20.43
C CYS A 199 3.66 -0.97 -21.14
N TYR A 200 4.48 -1.83 -21.75
CA TYR A 200 5.74 -1.45 -22.42
C TYR A 200 5.56 -0.94 -23.86
N LEU A 201 4.32 -0.74 -24.30
CA LEU A 201 4.00 -0.33 -25.65
C LEU A 201 4.39 1.13 -25.94
N GLY A 202 5.10 1.35 -27.05
CA GLY A 202 5.57 2.67 -27.48
C GLY A 202 6.73 3.24 -26.66
N MET A 203 7.23 2.50 -25.66
CA MET A 203 8.32 2.96 -24.80
C MET A 203 9.67 3.00 -25.50
N ASP A 204 9.92 2.19 -26.53
CA ASP A 204 11.23 2.12 -27.21
C ASP A 204 11.73 3.49 -27.68
N LYS A 205 10.85 4.30 -28.31
CA LYS A 205 11.20 5.65 -28.78
C LYS A 205 11.48 6.63 -27.63
N ASP A 206 10.72 6.51 -26.54
CA ASP A 206 10.88 7.35 -25.36
C ASP A 206 12.14 6.96 -24.58
N MET A 207 12.42 5.66 -24.52
CA MET A 207 13.63 5.06 -23.97
C MET A 207 14.84 5.54 -24.75
N ASP A 208 14.90 5.40 -26.07
CA ASP A 208 16.05 5.83 -26.88
C ASP A 208 16.39 7.32 -26.67
N LYS A 209 15.36 8.18 -26.57
CA LYS A 209 15.55 9.60 -26.25
C LYS A 209 16.12 9.81 -24.85
N LEU A 210 15.57 9.14 -23.83
CA LEU A 210 16.04 9.26 -22.45
C LEU A 210 17.46 8.70 -22.28
N VAL A 211 17.79 7.61 -23.00
CA VAL A 211 19.13 7.06 -23.07
C VAL A 211 20.11 8.05 -23.70
N GLY A 212 19.71 8.71 -24.78
CA GLY A 212 20.48 9.81 -25.36
C GLY A 212 20.77 10.93 -24.35
N LEU A 213 19.79 11.29 -23.52
CA LEU A 213 19.96 12.32 -22.47
C LEU A 213 20.88 11.86 -21.32
N LEU A 214 20.87 10.56 -20.99
CA LEU A 214 21.77 9.96 -19.99
C LEU A 214 23.23 9.92 -20.49
N ASN A 215 23.44 9.69 -21.79
CA ASN A 215 24.74 9.40 -22.42
C ASN A 215 25.35 10.52 -23.29
N ASP A 216 24.94 11.78 -23.16
CA ASP A 216 25.40 12.89 -24.03
C ASP A 216 26.91 13.29 -23.93
N GLY A 217 27.75 12.49 -23.26
CA GLY A 217 29.19 12.73 -23.12
C GLY A 217 29.62 13.75 -22.05
N GLN A 218 28.69 14.45 -21.38
CA GLN A 218 29.04 15.43 -20.34
C GLN A 218 29.40 14.80 -18.99
N GLN A 219 30.49 15.31 -18.37
CA GLN A 219 31.06 14.79 -17.13
C GLN A 219 30.29 15.22 -15.86
N GLU A 220 29.46 16.26 -15.90
CA GLU A 220 28.78 16.78 -14.70
C GLU A 220 27.66 15.85 -14.18
N CYS A 221 27.30 15.99 -12.89
CA CYS A 221 26.14 15.35 -12.29
C CYS A 221 24.85 15.90 -12.91
N LYS A 222 23.93 15.03 -13.32
CA LYS A 222 22.70 15.44 -14.01
C LYS A 222 21.44 15.05 -13.29
N VAL A 223 20.44 15.90 -13.45
CA VAL A 223 19.07 15.65 -13.03
C VAL A 223 18.20 15.65 -14.27
N ILE A 224 17.52 14.53 -14.53
CA ILE A 224 16.54 14.36 -15.61
C ILE A 224 15.16 14.27 -14.95
N ALA A 225 14.21 15.07 -15.41
CA ALA A 225 12.85 15.06 -14.88
C ALA A 225 11.85 14.58 -15.94
N ILE A 226 11.17 13.47 -15.66
CA ILE A 226 10.04 12.97 -16.43
C ILE A 226 8.76 13.61 -15.91
N ILE A 227 8.10 14.42 -16.74
CA ILE A 227 6.82 15.08 -16.45
C ILE A 227 5.73 14.42 -17.27
N GLY A 228 4.53 14.28 -16.69
CA GLY A 228 3.38 13.80 -17.43
C GLY A 228 2.15 13.65 -16.55
N LEU A 229 1.00 13.45 -17.18
CA LEU A 229 -0.27 13.24 -16.47
C LEU A 229 -0.24 11.96 -15.62
N CYS A 230 -1.15 11.91 -14.67
CA CYS A 230 -1.34 10.76 -13.81
C CYS A 230 -1.78 9.52 -14.61
N GLY A 231 -1.18 8.36 -14.33
CA GLY A 231 -1.45 7.11 -15.04
C GLY A 231 -0.86 7.00 -16.46
N VAL A 232 -0.01 7.95 -16.89
CA VAL A 232 0.62 7.96 -18.24
C VAL A 232 1.80 6.99 -18.41
N GLY A 233 2.27 6.35 -17.32
CA GLY A 233 3.38 5.39 -17.36
C GLY A 233 4.77 5.95 -17.01
N LYS A 234 4.87 7.08 -16.30
CA LYS A 234 6.16 7.68 -15.88
C LYS A 234 6.99 6.72 -15.03
N THR A 235 6.39 6.15 -13.99
CA THR A 235 7.02 5.21 -13.07
C THR A 235 7.50 3.96 -13.80
N THR A 236 6.68 3.42 -14.70
CA THR A 236 7.03 2.26 -15.54
C THR A 236 8.25 2.54 -16.42
N LEU A 237 8.30 3.71 -17.06
CA LEU A 237 9.45 4.15 -17.86
C LEU A 237 10.72 4.32 -17.01
N ALA A 238 10.57 4.88 -15.81
CA ALA A 238 11.69 5.05 -14.87
C ALA A 238 12.22 3.71 -14.32
N GLU A 239 11.33 2.75 -14.03
CA GLU A 239 11.69 1.39 -13.62
C GLU A 239 12.45 0.65 -14.73
N GLU A 240 12.00 0.78 -15.97
CA GLU A 240 12.67 0.17 -17.11
C GLU A 240 14.07 0.76 -17.33
N LEU A 241 14.21 2.09 -17.27
CA LEU A 241 15.51 2.76 -17.30
C LEU A 241 16.41 2.30 -16.15
N TYR A 242 15.87 2.18 -14.94
CA TYR A 242 16.61 1.69 -13.78
C TYR A 242 17.15 0.28 -14.01
N GLN A 243 16.30 -0.63 -14.51
CA GLN A 243 16.70 -2.00 -14.81
C GLN A 243 17.71 -2.10 -15.96
N LYS A 244 17.59 -1.25 -16.98
CA LYS A 244 18.46 -1.26 -18.18
C LYS A 244 19.77 -0.49 -18.01
N PHE A 245 19.86 0.51 -17.12
CA PHE A 245 21.05 1.37 -16.98
C PHE A 245 21.66 1.38 -15.58
N GLY A 246 20.93 0.97 -14.53
CA GLY A 246 21.45 1.03 -13.16
C GLY A 246 22.80 0.34 -13.01
N PHE A 247 22.99 -0.79 -13.66
CA PHE A 247 24.24 -1.56 -13.57
C PHE A 247 25.52 -0.85 -14.06
N GLN A 248 25.41 0.30 -14.75
CA GLN A 248 26.57 1.07 -15.22
C GLN A 248 27.17 1.96 -14.11
N PHE A 249 26.52 2.04 -12.96
CA PHE A 249 26.85 2.88 -11.83
C PHE A 249 27.24 2.02 -10.63
N GLN A 250 28.16 2.52 -9.81
CA GLN A 250 28.65 1.82 -8.62
C GLN A 250 27.61 1.78 -7.49
N CYS A 251 26.71 2.76 -7.49
CA CYS A 251 25.66 2.89 -6.49
C CYS A 251 24.33 3.15 -7.18
N CYS A 252 23.30 2.39 -6.81
CA CYS A 252 21.96 2.57 -7.37
C CYS A 252 20.92 2.59 -6.27
N ALA A 253 19.92 3.43 -6.44
CA ALA A 253 18.74 3.40 -5.60
C ALA A 253 17.49 3.78 -6.40
N PHE A 254 16.38 3.15 -6.05
CA PHE A 254 15.05 3.48 -6.52
C PHE A 254 14.20 3.88 -5.32
N LEU A 255 13.91 5.17 -5.22
CA LEU A 255 13.07 5.76 -4.18
C LEU A 255 11.69 6.02 -4.75
N ARG A 256 10.66 5.53 -4.06
CA ARG A 256 9.26 5.91 -4.32
C ARG A 256 8.79 6.81 -3.21
N LEU A 257 8.20 7.94 -3.57
CA LEU A 257 7.74 8.94 -2.62
C LEU A 257 6.20 9.00 -2.65
N SER A 258 5.60 8.94 -1.47
CA SER A 258 4.20 9.33 -1.30
C SER A 258 4.07 10.86 -1.37
N ARG A 259 2.84 11.38 -1.43
CA ARG A 259 2.59 12.84 -1.38
C ARG A 259 3.19 13.51 -0.13
N LYS A 260 3.28 12.76 0.97
CA LYS A 260 3.80 13.22 2.27
C LYS A 260 4.77 12.19 2.82
N PRO A 261 6.00 12.13 2.29
CA PRO A 261 6.94 11.09 2.68
C PRO A 261 7.51 11.34 4.07
N ASP A 262 7.69 10.25 4.83
CA ASP A 262 8.57 10.26 6.01
C ASP A 262 10.02 10.35 5.52
N MET A 263 10.61 11.55 5.65
CA MET A 263 11.96 11.81 5.16
C MET A 263 13.02 10.96 5.87
N LYS A 264 12.83 10.57 7.14
CA LYS A 264 13.78 9.69 7.85
C LYS A 264 13.77 8.30 7.21
N ARG A 265 12.59 7.72 6.97
CA ARG A 265 12.46 6.43 6.28
C ARG A 265 12.93 6.48 4.83
N VAL A 266 12.66 7.56 4.11
CA VAL A 266 13.14 7.74 2.73
C VAL A 266 14.68 7.80 2.68
N LEU A 267 15.32 8.57 3.56
CA LEU A 267 16.78 8.65 3.62
C LEU A 267 17.41 7.35 4.11
N GLY A 268 16.81 6.68 5.10
CA GLY A 268 17.24 5.35 5.54
C GLY A 268 17.13 4.31 4.42
N SER A 269 16.03 4.33 3.66
CA SER A 269 15.84 3.48 2.48
C SER A 269 16.89 3.77 1.41
N LEU A 270 17.12 5.05 1.07
CA LEU A 270 18.18 5.46 0.15
C LEU A 270 19.52 4.89 0.55
N PHE A 271 19.91 5.11 1.80
CA PHE A 271 21.19 4.66 2.31
C PHE A 271 21.33 3.13 2.27
N SER A 272 20.29 2.41 2.68
CA SER A 272 20.27 0.95 2.62
C SER A 272 20.42 0.42 1.20
N GLN A 273 19.78 1.06 0.21
CA GLN A 273 19.83 0.66 -1.20
C GLN A 273 21.20 0.91 -1.82
N VAL A 274 21.77 2.08 -1.55
CA VAL A 274 23.09 2.48 -2.08
C VAL A 274 24.22 1.61 -1.48
N ARG A 275 24.04 1.08 -0.25
CA ARG A 275 24.97 0.14 0.39
C ARG A 275 24.71 -1.35 0.09
N GLN A 276 23.71 -1.71 -0.73
CA GLN A 276 23.38 -3.13 -0.99
C GLN A 276 24.54 -3.98 -1.54
N HIS A 277 25.58 -3.34 -2.08
CA HIS A 277 26.76 -3.97 -2.65
C HIS A 277 28.00 -3.97 -1.76
N ASP A 278 27.97 -3.31 -0.59
CA ASP A 278 29.07 -3.39 0.37
C ASP A 278 29.06 -4.74 1.10
N PRO A 279 30.24 -5.26 1.51
CA PRO A 279 30.32 -6.26 2.55
C PRO A 279 29.57 -5.74 3.80
N PRO A 280 28.74 -6.55 4.47
CA PRO A 280 28.09 -6.10 5.70
C PRO A 280 29.17 -5.81 6.75
N GLY A 281 29.48 -4.54 6.96
CA GLY A 281 30.61 -4.13 7.80
C GLY A 281 30.95 -2.65 7.67
N THR A 282 30.00 -1.78 8.01
CA THR A 282 30.30 -0.42 8.49
C THR A 282 29.14 0.06 9.36
N GLY A 283 29.22 -0.23 10.66
CA GLY A 283 28.55 0.49 11.76
C GLY A 283 27.01 0.41 11.81
N THR A 284 26.49 0.10 13.00
CA THR A 284 25.17 0.59 13.41
C THR A 284 25.21 2.11 13.34
N VAL A 285 24.44 2.69 12.43
CA VAL A 285 24.45 4.13 12.17
C VAL A 285 23.55 4.83 13.18
N GLU A 286 24.13 5.76 13.94
CA GLU A 286 23.40 6.77 14.70
C GLU A 286 22.64 7.68 13.72
N VAL A 287 21.32 7.70 13.87
CA VAL A 287 20.35 8.30 12.93
C VAL A 287 20.49 9.84 12.84
N ASP A 288 21.17 10.47 13.80
CA ASP A 288 21.31 11.92 13.89
C ASP A 288 22.11 12.56 12.75
N ASN A 289 22.81 11.76 11.91
CA ASN A 289 23.60 12.26 10.78
C ASN A 289 23.47 11.47 9.46
N LEU A 290 22.34 10.78 9.20
CA LEU A 290 22.08 10.04 7.94
C LEU A 290 22.43 10.84 6.66
N SER A 291 22.08 12.13 6.62
CA SER A 291 22.40 13.01 5.50
C SER A 291 23.90 13.17 5.26
N HIS A 292 24.69 13.28 6.32
CA HIS A 292 26.14 13.39 6.25
C HIS A 292 26.77 12.06 5.82
N GLU A 293 26.26 10.95 6.34
CA GLU A 293 26.77 9.62 5.98
C GLU A 293 26.49 9.22 4.54
N ILE A 294 25.27 9.48 4.04
CA ILE A 294 24.93 9.29 2.62
C ILE A 294 25.90 10.09 1.76
N LYS A 295 26.12 11.36 2.12
CA LYS A 295 27.00 12.26 1.37
C LYS A 295 28.45 11.80 1.39
N SER A 296 28.96 11.39 2.55
CA SER A 296 30.31 10.86 2.72
C SER A 296 30.51 9.55 1.96
N TYR A 297 29.53 8.66 1.98
CA TYR A 297 29.61 7.35 1.33
C TYR A 297 29.53 7.46 -0.19
N LEU A 298 28.67 8.35 -0.69
CA LEU A 298 28.55 8.64 -2.11
C LEU A 298 29.72 9.46 -2.64
N ASN A 299 30.49 10.14 -1.79
CA ASN A 299 31.63 10.93 -2.21
C ASN A 299 32.61 10.05 -3.01
N ASP A 300 33.05 10.54 -4.18
CA ASP A 300 33.92 9.82 -5.12
C ASP A 300 33.32 8.59 -5.83
N LYS A 301 32.02 8.29 -5.63
CA LYS A 301 31.31 7.20 -6.34
C LYS A 301 30.38 7.72 -7.44
N ARG A 302 30.30 6.97 -8.55
CA ARG A 302 29.29 7.21 -9.61
C ARG A 302 27.98 6.55 -9.22
N TYR A 303 26.92 7.35 -9.11
CA TYR A 303 25.61 6.84 -8.68
C TYR A 303 24.50 7.12 -9.70
N PHE A 304 23.51 6.22 -9.73
CA PHE A 304 22.23 6.43 -10.41
C PHE A 304 21.07 6.28 -9.45
N ILE A 305 20.40 7.39 -9.16
CA ILE A 305 19.30 7.43 -8.20
C ILE A 305 18.02 7.82 -8.93
N VAL A 306 17.01 6.98 -8.84
CA VAL A 306 15.66 7.26 -9.35
C VAL A 306 14.79 7.69 -8.18
N ILE A 307 14.12 8.82 -8.32
CA ILE A 307 13.19 9.38 -7.34
C ILE A 307 11.82 9.50 -8.00
N ASP A 308 10.99 8.50 -7.77
CA ASP A 308 9.66 8.40 -8.31
C ASP A 308 8.65 9.14 -7.43
N GLY A 309 7.83 10.00 -8.04
CA GLY A 309 6.70 10.67 -7.37
C GLY A 309 7.07 11.92 -6.57
N VAL A 310 7.89 12.84 -7.10
CA VAL A 310 8.22 14.09 -6.39
C VAL A 310 7.06 15.08 -6.48
N TRP A 311 6.42 15.38 -5.34
CA TRP A 311 5.25 16.27 -5.24
C TRP A 311 5.57 17.72 -4.86
N SER A 312 6.72 18.00 -4.25
CA SER A 312 7.07 19.37 -3.84
C SER A 312 8.56 19.67 -3.99
N SER A 313 8.88 20.95 -4.21
CA SER A 313 10.26 21.43 -4.26
C SER A 313 10.98 21.29 -2.93
N TYR A 314 10.26 21.30 -1.80
CA TYR A 314 10.82 21.08 -0.47
C TYR A 314 11.41 19.66 -0.31
N ILE A 315 10.66 18.64 -0.74
CA ILE A 315 11.11 17.24 -0.69
C ILE A 315 12.37 17.07 -1.54
N TRP A 316 12.36 17.60 -2.76
CA TRP A 316 13.53 17.57 -3.64
C TRP A 316 14.73 18.29 -3.01
N ASN A 317 14.56 19.50 -2.48
CA ASN A 317 15.66 20.24 -1.88
C ASN A 317 16.30 19.48 -0.71
N THR A 318 15.49 18.78 0.09
CA THR A 318 15.98 17.97 1.22
C THR A 318 16.83 16.81 0.73
N ILE A 319 16.36 16.06 -0.28
CA ILE A 319 17.13 14.93 -0.85
C ILE A 319 18.38 15.44 -1.59
N ASN A 320 18.25 16.51 -2.39
CA ASN A 320 19.36 17.05 -3.17
C ASN A 320 20.50 17.59 -2.27
N GLN A 321 20.20 18.02 -1.03
CA GLN A 321 21.23 18.41 -0.06
C GLN A 321 22.06 17.23 0.45
N THR A 322 21.53 16.01 0.43
CA THR A 322 22.23 14.79 0.88
C THR A 322 23.09 14.15 -0.21
N LEU A 323 22.89 14.51 -1.48
CA LEU A 323 23.59 13.92 -2.62
C LEU A 323 24.81 14.78 -3.05
N PRO A 324 26.03 14.22 -3.15
CA PRO A 324 27.20 14.95 -3.62
C PRO A 324 27.19 15.08 -5.16
N LYS A 325 27.47 16.26 -5.73
CA LYS A 325 27.51 16.46 -7.19
C LYS A 325 28.79 15.87 -7.82
N ASN A 326 28.85 14.54 -7.90
CA ASN A 326 30.00 13.83 -8.47
C ASN A 326 29.97 13.77 -10.01
N PHE A 327 31.14 13.64 -10.61
CA PHE A 327 31.25 13.44 -12.05
C PHE A 327 30.56 12.14 -12.48
N TYR A 328 29.86 12.19 -13.62
CA TYR A 328 29.13 11.09 -14.24
C TYR A 328 27.95 10.54 -13.43
N SER A 329 27.58 11.13 -12.31
CA SER A 329 26.37 10.73 -11.58
C SER A 329 25.09 11.18 -12.29
N ARG A 330 24.01 10.41 -12.13
CA ARG A 330 22.71 10.64 -12.77
C ARG A 330 21.60 10.53 -11.73
N ILE A 331 20.65 11.46 -11.79
CA ILE A 331 19.45 11.46 -10.97
C ILE A 331 18.26 11.53 -11.92
N LEU A 332 17.34 10.58 -11.82
CA LEU A 332 16.10 10.57 -12.58
C LEU A 332 14.95 10.86 -11.63
N ILE A 333 14.09 11.80 -11.99
CA ILE A 333 12.94 12.20 -11.18
C ILE A 333 11.68 12.01 -12.00
N THR A 334 10.61 11.50 -11.39
CA THR A 334 9.27 11.57 -11.99
C THR A 334 8.41 12.56 -11.20
N THR A 335 7.62 13.37 -11.90
CA THR A 335 6.67 14.29 -11.26
C THR A 335 5.50 14.60 -12.17
N GLU A 336 4.39 15.04 -11.59
CA GLU A 336 3.21 15.51 -12.32
C GLU A 336 3.19 17.04 -12.42
N ILE A 337 4.04 17.71 -11.63
CA ILE A 337 3.98 19.16 -11.43
C ILE A 337 5.12 19.82 -12.19
N ASP A 338 4.76 20.58 -13.22
CA ASP A 338 5.72 21.24 -14.11
C ASP A 338 6.71 22.14 -13.35
N HIS A 339 6.21 22.94 -12.40
CA HIS A 339 7.04 23.80 -11.56
C HIS A 339 8.08 23.01 -10.74
N VAL A 340 7.74 21.82 -10.24
CA VAL A 340 8.67 20.98 -9.47
C VAL A 340 9.79 20.48 -10.37
N ALA A 341 9.48 20.00 -11.57
CA ALA A 341 10.51 19.58 -12.52
C ALA A 341 11.43 20.71 -12.97
N GLN A 342 10.88 21.91 -13.24
CA GLN A 342 11.68 23.09 -13.54
C GLN A 342 12.63 23.44 -12.39
N ARG A 343 12.19 23.25 -11.14
CA ARG A 343 13.02 23.50 -9.96
C ARG A 343 14.07 22.41 -9.72
N CYS A 344 13.83 21.18 -10.18
CA CYS A 344 14.80 20.09 -10.13
C CYS A 344 15.90 20.27 -11.17
N CYS A 345 15.54 20.70 -12.38
CA CYS A 345 16.44 20.87 -13.53
C CYS A 345 16.85 22.34 -13.74
N VAL A 346 17.31 23.02 -12.68
CA VAL A 346 17.67 24.46 -12.72
C VAL A 346 18.75 24.75 -13.76
N ASP A 347 19.71 23.83 -13.89
CA ASP A 347 20.93 24.05 -14.66
C ASP A 347 20.71 23.85 -16.19
N ASN A 348 19.69 23.09 -16.60
CA ASN A 348 19.36 22.93 -18.02
C ASN A 348 17.95 22.36 -18.30
N ARG A 349 17.08 23.15 -18.93
CA ARG A 349 15.72 22.73 -19.31
C ARG A 349 15.68 21.60 -20.33
N LYS A 350 16.78 21.31 -21.04
CA LYS A 350 16.86 20.20 -22.01
C LYS A 350 16.69 18.82 -21.37
N TYR A 351 16.86 18.70 -20.04
CA TYR A 351 16.73 17.45 -19.29
C TYR A 351 15.30 17.21 -18.75
N ILE A 352 14.34 18.02 -19.16
CA ILE A 352 12.93 17.79 -18.87
C ILE A 352 12.32 16.98 -20.02
N PHE A 353 11.90 15.75 -19.72
CA PHE A 353 11.24 14.87 -20.66
C PHE A 353 9.74 14.85 -20.38
N LYS A 354 8.93 15.27 -21.34
CA LYS A 354 7.48 15.23 -21.22
C LYS A 354 6.93 13.92 -21.80
N LYS A 355 6.39 13.07 -20.94
CA LYS A 355 5.69 11.85 -21.35
C LYS A 355 4.23 12.20 -21.69
N GLU A 356 3.90 12.04 -22.96
CA GLU A 356 2.54 12.24 -23.47
C GLU A 356 1.71 10.95 -23.38
N PRO A 357 0.37 11.06 -23.28
CA PRO A 357 -0.56 9.95 -23.41
C PRO A 357 -0.43 9.24 -24.76
N PHE A 358 -0.95 8.01 -24.84
CA PHE A 358 -0.91 7.24 -26.07
C PHE A 358 -1.63 7.97 -27.20
N ASN A 359 -0.95 8.05 -28.34
CA ASN A 359 -1.59 8.48 -29.57
C ASN A 359 -2.52 7.37 -30.10
N LYS A 360 -3.23 7.65 -31.21
CA LYS A 360 -4.17 6.70 -31.79
C LYS A 360 -3.52 5.36 -32.17
N VAL A 361 -2.32 5.39 -32.74
CA VAL A 361 -1.60 4.19 -33.18
C VAL A 361 -1.18 3.34 -31.99
N GLU A 362 -0.60 3.97 -30.97
CA GLU A 362 -0.19 3.30 -29.73
C GLU A 362 -1.40 2.73 -28.97
N SER A 363 -2.54 3.43 -29.01
CA SER A 363 -3.77 2.95 -28.41
C SER A 363 -4.35 1.73 -29.13
N ASP A 364 -4.34 1.73 -30.45
CA ASP A 364 -4.79 0.59 -31.25
C ASP A 364 -3.85 -0.61 -31.06
N GLU A 365 -2.53 -0.37 -30.97
CA GLU A 365 -1.56 -1.41 -30.65
C GLU A 365 -1.79 -1.99 -29.24
N PHE A 366 -2.07 -1.13 -28.25
CA PHE A 366 -2.45 -1.55 -26.90
C PHE A 366 -3.63 -2.50 -26.89
N PHE A 367 -4.75 -2.12 -27.52
CA PHE A 367 -5.90 -3.00 -27.59
C PHE A 367 -5.61 -4.27 -28.38
N SER A 368 -4.83 -4.20 -29.47
CA SER A 368 -4.47 -5.38 -30.27
C SER A 368 -3.71 -6.46 -29.48
N ARG A 369 -2.93 -6.09 -28.47
CA ARG A 369 -2.22 -7.04 -27.58
C ARG A 369 -3.05 -7.54 -26.40
N VAL A 370 -4.17 -6.88 -26.10
CA VAL A 370 -5.16 -7.38 -25.10
C VAL A 370 -5.99 -8.55 -25.67
N HIS A 371 -5.85 -8.87 -26.97
CA HIS A 371 -6.73 -9.75 -27.75
C HIS A 371 -6.38 -11.25 -27.79
N GLU A 372 -5.95 -11.86 -26.69
CA GLU A 372 -5.97 -13.34 -26.58
C GLU A 372 -7.27 -13.88 -25.93
N SER A 373 -8.30 -13.04 -25.78
CA SER A 373 -9.60 -13.41 -25.22
C SER A 373 -10.73 -13.49 -26.26
N LYS A 374 -11.79 -14.25 -25.95
CA LYS A 374 -12.93 -14.58 -26.82
C LYS A 374 -13.72 -13.37 -27.38
N ASN A 375 -13.49 -12.15 -26.89
CA ASN A 375 -14.22 -10.91 -27.24
C ASN A 375 -13.40 -9.89 -28.06
N ALA A 376 -12.33 -10.36 -28.70
CA ALA A 376 -11.38 -9.57 -29.48
C ALA A 376 -12.05 -8.67 -30.55
N GLU A 377 -12.94 -9.20 -31.41
CA GLU A 377 -13.47 -8.40 -32.52
C GLU A 377 -14.30 -7.18 -32.07
N TYR A 378 -15.08 -7.34 -30.99
CA TYR A 378 -15.86 -6.25 -30.42
C TYR A 378 -14.99 -5.14 -29.82
N LEU A 379 -13.93 -5.50 -29.09
CA LEU A 379 -13.00 -4.54 -28.49
C LEU A 379 -12.24 -3.72 -29.55
N LYS A 380 -11.94 -4.30 -30.71
CA LYS A 380 -11.35 -3.58 -31.86
C LYS A 380 -12.29 -2.53 -32.45
N GLU A 381 -13.59 -2.79 -32.46
CA GLU A 381 -14.58 -1.84 -33.01
C GLU A 381 -14.69 -0.58 -32.16
N ILE A 382 -14.67 -0.75 -30.83
CA ILE A 382 -14.82 0.35 -29.86
C ILE A 382 -13.47 0.88 -29.31
N SER A 383 -12.32 0.32 -29.71
CA SER A 383 -10.98 0.70 -29.18
C SER A 383 -10.70 2.19 -29.29
N SER A 384 -11.04 2.77 -30.45
CA SER A 384 -10.81 4.17 -30.75
C SER A 384 -11.69 5.10 -29.89
N GLU A 385 -12.93 4.70 -29.61
CA GLU A 385 -13.81 5.44 -28.69
C GLU A 385 -13.32 5.34 -27.24
N ILE A 386 -12.86 4.17 -26.80
CA ILE A 386 -12.30 3.98 -25.45
C ILE A 386 -11.06 4.86 -25.27
N ALA A 387 -10.14 4.84 -26.24
CA ALA A 387 -8.93 5.65 -26.20
C ALA A 387 -9.25 7.15 -26.09
N GLN A 388 -10.25 7.61 -26.84
CA GLN A 388 -10.71 9.00 -26.79
C GLN A 388 -11.32 9.35 -25.43
N LEU A 389 -12.18 8.50 -24.87
CA LEU A 389 -12.79 8.71 -23.54
C LEU A 389 -11.77 8.69 -22.40
N CYS A 390 -10.74 7.84 -22.52
CA CYS A 390 -9.67 7.72 -21.54
C CYS A 390 -8.55 8.76 -21.74
N SER A 391 -8.68 9.68 -22.71
CA SER A 391 -7.65 10.65 -23.10
C SER A 391 -6.29 10.00 -23.41
N GLY A 392 -6.28 8.76 -23.93
CA GLY A 392 -5.07 7.99 -24.20
C GLY A 392 -4.26 7.57 -22.97
N LEU A 393 -4.84 7.62 -21.75
CA LEU A 393 -4.14 7.22 -20.52
C LEU A 393 -4.07 5.68 -20.40
N PRO A 394 -2.86 5.07 -20.37
CA PRO A 394 -2.70 3.62 -20.33
C PRO A 394 -3.40 2.95 -19.15
N LEU A 395 -3.30 3.51 -17.94
CA LEU A 395 -3.95 2.93 -16.75
C LEU A 395 -5.48 2.88 -16.90
N MET A 396 -6.08 3.95 -17.43
CA MET A 396 -7.53 4.03 -17.65
C MET A 396 -7.99 3.07 -18.73
N MET A 397 -7.25 3.00 -19.83
CA MET A 397 -7.51 2.07 -20.92
C MET A 397 -7.41 0.63 -20.45
N ALA A 398 -6.42 0.30 -19.62
CA ALA A 398 -6.26 -1.02 -19.03
C ALA A 398 -7.46 -1.41 -18.15
N ILE A 399 -7.93 -0.51 -17.28
CA ILE A 399 -9.09 -0.77 -16.41
C ILE A 399 -10.36 -0.96 -17.26
N VAL A 400 -10.63 -0.07 -18.23
CA VAL A 400 -11.81 -0.19 -19.10
C VAL A 400 -11.76 -1.47 -19.93
N ALA A 401 -10.59 -1.84 -20.45
CA ALA A 401 -10.40 -3.12 -21.14
C ALA A 401 -10.74 -4.30 -20.23
N CYS A 402 -10.23 -4.31 -18.99
CA CYS A 402 -10.51 -5.34 -18.00
C CYS A 402 -12.02 -5.48 -17.71
N ILE A 403 -12.74 -4.36 -17.58
CA ILE A 403 -14.19 -4.36 -17.40
C ILE A 403 -14.91 -4.97 -18.61
N LEU A 404 -14.57 -4.52 -19.82
CA LEU A 404 -15.25 -4.93 -21.04
C LEU A 404 -15.00 -6.40 -21.41
N THR A 405 -13.84 -6.97 -21.06
CA THR A 405 -13.60 -8.41 -21.25
C THR A 405 -14.54 -9.30 -20.43
N ARG A 406 -15.16 -8.75 -19.37
CA ARG A 406 -16.06 -9.47 -18.46
C ARG A 406 -17.54 -9.26 -18.76
N LEU A 407 -17.84 -8.20 -19.50
CA LEU A 407 -19.21 -7.90 -19.90
C LEU A 407 -19.53 -8.63 -21.20
N PRO A 408 -20.75 -9.18 -21.37
CA PRO A 408 -21.14 -9.72 -22.66
C PRO A 408 -21.10 -8.61 -23.72
N PRO A 409 -20.61 -8.91 -24.95
CA PRO A 409 -20.48 -7.91 -26.00
C PRO A 409 -21.87 -7.42 -26.43
N SER A 410 -22.28 -6.25 -25.91
CA SER A 410 -23.59 -5.63 -26.16
C SER A 410 -23.47 -4.11 -26.23
N THR A 411 -24.06 -3.52 -27.26
CA THR A 411 -24.13 -2.07 -27.46
C THR A 411 -24.79 -1.33 -26.30
N GLU A 412 -25.77 -1.97 -25.63
CA GLU A 412 -26.44 -1.38 -24.46
C GLU A 412 -25.49 -1.27 -23.26
N GLN A 413 -24.69 -2.31 -23.01
CA GLN A 413 -23.73 -2.32 -21.91
C GLN A 413 -22.59 -1.34 -22.16
N TRP A 414 -22.11 -1.22 -23.41
CA TRP A 414 -21.14 -0.18 -23.77
C TRP A 414 -21.69 1.23 -23.56
N ASN A 415 -22.97 1.48 -23.87
CA ASN A 415 -23.58 2.80 -23.62
C ASN A 415 -23.62 3.15 -22.12
N VAL A 416 -23.82 2.17 -21.24
CA VAL A 416 -23.73 2.37 -19.79
C VAL A 416 -22.30 2.73 -19.38
N VAL A 417 -21.31 1.97 -19.86
CA VAL A 417 -19.88 2.24 -19.60
C VAL A 417 -19.49 3.64 -20.10
N LYS A 418 -19.92 4.01 -21.31
CA LYS A 418 -19.68 5.32 -21.93
C LYS A 418 -20.30 6.46 -21.14
N LYS A 419 -21.51 6.28 -20.62
CA LYS A 419 -22.17 7.26 -19.74
C LYS A 419 -21.39 7.44 -18.43
N SER A 420 -20.92 6.36 -17.82
CA SER A 420 -20.09 6.39 -16.62
C SER A 420 -18.70 7.01 -16.86
N LEU A 421 -18.10 6.81 -18.03
CA LEU A 421 -16.81 7.38 -18.40
C LEU A 421 -16.84 8.91 -18.55
N SER A 422 -18.02 9.48 -18.85
CA SER A 422 -18.19 10.93 -18.99
C SER A 422 -17.91 11.71 -17.70
N SER A 423 -17.98 11.06 -16.53
CA SER A 423 -17.70 11.65 -15.22
C SER A 423 -16.30 11.37 -14.67
N LYS A 424 -15.31 11.06 -15.52
CA LYS A 424 -13.89 10.74 -15.17
C LYS A 424 -13.73 9.46 -14.33
N LEU A 425 -12.61 9.33 -13.60
CA LEU A 425 -12.23 8.17 -12.77
C LEU A 425 -13.28 7.75 -11.75
N GLU A 426 -13.94 8.73 -11.11
CA GLU A 426 -14.98 8.45 -10.12
C GLU A 426 -16.15 7.67 -10.76
N GLY A 427 -16.50 8.01 -12.00
CA GLY A 427 -17.51 7.27 -12.76
C GLY A 427 -17.11 5.84 -13.12
N ILE A 428 -15.82 5.59 -13.40
CA ILE A 428 -15.31 4.23 -13.64
C ILE A 428 -15.37 3.40 -12.37
N LEU A 429 -14.94 3.94 -11.23
CA LEU A 429 -14.97 3.20 -9.98
C LEU A 429 -16.37 3.00 -9.44
N ASP A 430 -17.28 3.95 -9.67
CA ASP A 430 -18.70 3.77 -9.42
C ASP A 430 -19.29 2.66 -10.27
N LEU A 431 -18.91 2.62 -11.55
CA LEU A 431 -19.29 1.52 -12.44
C LEU A 431 -18.77 0.21 -11.86
N ILE A 432 -17.46 0.06 -11.61
CA ILE A 432 -16.83 -1.15 -11.06
C ILE A 432 -17.52 -1.59 -9.75
N TYR A 433 -17.77 -0.66 -8.83
CA TYR A 433 -18.45 -0.93 -7.57
C TYR A 433 -19.86 -1.49 -7.77
N ASN A 434 -20.55 -1.09 -8.83
CA ASN A 434 -21.86 -1.62 -9.20
C ASN A 434 -21.76 -2.99 -9.92
N ILE A 435 -20.68 -3.27 -10.67
CA ILE A 435 -20.46 -4.56 -11.35
C ILE A 435 -20.08 -5.66 -10.35
N ILE A 436 -19.23 -5.31 -9.38
CA ILE A 436 -18.58 -6.27 -8.49
C ILE A 436 -19.61 -6.98 -7.58
N PRO A 437 -19.47 -8.30 -7.35
CA PRO A 437 -20.32 -9.05 -6.40
C PRO A 437 -20.36 -8.42 -5.00
N HIS A 438 -21.52 -8.48 -4.34
CA HIS A 438 -21.74 -7.83 -3.03
C HIS A 438 -20.71 -8.17 -1.94
N PRO A 439 -20.25 -9.42 -1.77
CA PRO A 439 -19.22 -9.76 -0.78
C PRO A 439 -17.87 -9.07 -1.04
N LEU A 440 -17.54 -8.82 -2.31
CA LEU A 440 -16.27 -8.22 -2.71
C LEU A 440 -16.26 -6.69 -2.54
N LYS A 441 -17.44 -6.04 -2.49
CA LYS A 441 -17.55 -4.58 -2.25
C LYS A 441 -16.87 -4.16 -0.94
N ALA A 442 -17.01 -4.94 0.14
CA ALA A 442 -16.33 -4.68 1.42
C ALA A 442 -14.81 -4.80 1.30
N CYS A 443 -14.34 -5.85 0.61
CA CYS A 443 -12.93 -6.11 0.34
C CYS A 443 -12.28 -4.97 -0.47
N MET A 444 -12.99 -4.46 -1.49
CA MET A 444 -12.57 -3.30 -2.30
C MET A 444 -12.49 -2.03 -1.45
N LEU A 445 -13.54 -1.68 -0.69
CA LEU A 445 -13.53 -0.46 0.14
C LEU A 445 -12.47 -0.51 1.25
N TYR A 446 -12.14 -1.71 1.73
CA TYR A 446 -11.10 -1.91 2.74
C TYR A 446 -9.71 -1.49 2.26
N LEU A 447 -9.42 -1.55 0.94
CA LEU A 447 -8.14 -1.09 0.39
C LEU A 447 -7.86 0.40 0.67
N GLY A 448 -8.90 1.20 0.92
CA GLY A 448 -8.77 2.63 1.21
C GLY A 448 -8.03 2.96 2.52
N ILE A 449 -7.82 1.98 3.42
CA ILE A 449 -7.13 2.19 4.71
C ILE A 449 -5.60 2.28 4.58
N TYR A 450 -5.03 1.71 3.52
CA TYR A 450 -3.59 1.65 3.30
C TYR A 450 -3.05 2.99 2.81
N GLU A 451 -1.74 3.22 2.95
CA GLU A 451 -1.06 4.40 2.41
C GLU A 451 -0.96 4.36 0.87
N GLU A 452 -0.70 5.51 0.26
CA GLU A 452 -0.53 5.62 -1.19
C GLU A 452 0.70 4.83 -1.66
N ASP A 453 0.51 3.96 -2.65
CA ASP A 453 1.55 3.15 -3.29
C ASP A 453 2.35 2.21 -2.35
N ASP A 454 1.79 1.88 -1.17
CA ASP A 454 2.38 0.92 -0.24
C ASP A 454 2.46 -0.48 -0.87
N ILE A 455 3.56 -1.20 -0.59
CA ILE A 455 3.75 -2.58 -1.06
C ILE A 455 3.21 -3.50 0.03
N ILE A 456 2.10 -4.16 -0.26
CA ILE A 456 1.37 -4.94 0.73
C ILE A 456 1.55 -6.43 0.44
N LEU A 457 1.80 -7.22 1.50
CA LEU A 457 1.83 -8.67 1.40
C LEU A 457 0.40 -9.20 1.28
N LYS A 458 0.13 -10.02 0.24
CA LYS A 458 -1.19 -10.61 -0.01
C LYS A 458 -1.77 -11.28 1.23
N ASP A 459 -0.98 -12.11 1.91
CA ASP A 459 -1.43 -12.86 3.09
C ASP A 459 -1.86 -11.94 4.25
N GLU A 460 -1.29 -10.75 4.38
CA GLU A 460 -1.69 -9.76 5.40
C GLU A 460 -3.06 -9.17 5.11
N LEU A 461 -3.34 -8.83 3.85
CA LEU A 461 -4.67 -8.35 3.44
C LEU A 461 -5.74 -9.41 3.68
N LEU A 462 -5.52 -10.65 3.26
CA LEU A 462 -6.48 -11.74 3.46
C LEU A 462 -6.75 -11.97 4.95
N SER A 463 -5.69 -11.90 5.77
CA SER A 463 -5.81 -12.01 7.24
C SER A 463 -6.71 -10.95 7.85
N GLN A 464 -6.60 -9.72 7.36
CA GLN A 464 -7.41 -8.60 7.83
C GLN A 464 -8.87 -8.76 7.41
N TRP A 465 -9.14 -9.25 6.20
CA TRP A 465 -10.51 -9.58 5.75
C TRP A 465 -11.16 -10.66 6.62
N PHE A 466 -10.40 -11.70 7.02
CA PHE A 466 -10.88 -12.71 7.97
C PHE A 466 -11.14 -12.14 9.37
N ALA A 467 -10.25 -11.26 9.86
CA ALA A 467 -10.43 -10.63 11.16
C ALA A 467 -11.69 -9.74 11.21
N GLU A 468 -11.93 -8.99 10.14
CA GLU A 468 -13.13 -8.16 9.96
C GLU A 468 -14.41 -8.98 9.81
N GLY A 469 -14.32 -10.17 9.18
CA GLY A 469 -15.47 -11.04 8.89
C GLY A 469 -16.09 -10.79 7.52
N PHE A 470 -15.31 -10.29 6.56
CA PHE A 470 -15.76 -10.15 5.15
C PHE A 470 -15.85 -11.50 4.43
N ILE A 471 -15.29 -12.54 5.03
CA ILE A 471 -15.24 -13.90 4.48
C ILE A 471 -15.62 -14.83 5.62
N ASP A 472 -16.72 -15.57 5.46
CA ASP A 472 -17.19 -16.57 6.42
C ASP A 472 -17.71 -17.76 5.61
N THR A 473 -17.24 -18.98 5.92
CA THR A 473 -17.78 -20.21 5.32
C THR A 473 -17.91 -21.29 6.39
N VAL A 474 -18.92 -22.15 6.23
CA VAL A 474 -19.27 -23.20 7.21
C VAL A 474 -18.12 -24.20 7.44
N ASP A 475 -17.24 -24.38 6.44
CA ASP A 475 -16.05 -25.23 6.51
C ASP A 475 -14.77 -24.40 6.26
N GLY A 476 -13.96 -24.19 7.30
CA GLY A 476 -12.74 -23.33 7.27
C GLY A 476 -11.68 -23.62 6.19
N ASN A 477 -11.88 -24.66 5.36
CA ASN A 477 -11.04 -24.96 4.19
C ASN A 477 -11.49 -24.21 2.92
N ASP A 478 -12.79 -23.87 2.81
CA ASP A 478 -13.31 -23.06 1.69
C ASP A 478 -13.04 -21.56 1.89
N GLU A 479 -12.92 -21.07 3.14
CA GLU A 479 -12.64 -19.66 3.47
C GLU A 479 -11.40 -19.10 2.74
N LYS A 480 -10.28 -19.84 2.80
CA LYS A 480 -9.03 -19.43 2.12
C LYS A 480 -9.19 -19.39 0.61
N ARG A 481 -9.95 -20.34 0.06
CA ARG A 481 -10.19 -20.43 -1.38
C ARG A 481 -11.07 -19.28 -1.87
N VAL A 482 -12.13 -18.95 -1.13
CA VAL A 482 -13.00 -17.79 -1.40
C VAL A 482 -12.20 -16.49 -1.32
N ALA A 483 -11.33 -16.33 -0.31
CA ALA A 483 -10.47 -15.16 -0.17
C ALA A 483 -9.52 -14.96 -1.35
N LEU A 484 -8.94 -16.06 -1.85
CA LEU A 484 -8.10 -16.04 -3.04
C LEU A 484 -8.89 -15.66 -4.29
N ILE A 485 -10.10 -16.24 -4.47
CA ILE A 485 -10.99 -15.88 -5.58
C ILE A 485 -11.31 -14.38 -5.56
N TYR A 486 -11.64 -13.82 -4.40
CA TYR A 486 -11.92 -12.40 -4.23
C TYR A 486 -10.71 -11.51 -4.55
N PHE A 487 -9.52 -11.91 -4.11
CA PHE A 487 -8.29 -11.20 -4.42
C PHE A 487 -7.98 -11.23 -5.94
N ASP A 488 -8.10 -12.40 -6.56
CA ASP A 488 -7.88 -12.57 -8.00
C ASP A 488 -8.93 -11.80 -8.82
N GLU A 489 -10.17 -11.70 -8.33
CA GLU A 489 -11.20 -10.84 -8.91
C GLU A 489 -10.76 -9.36 -8.91
N LEU A 490 -10.23 -8.83 -7.80
CA LEU A 490 -9.75 -7.43 -7.77
C LEU A 490 -8.58 -7.16 -8.72
N ILE A 491 -7.64 -8.11 -8.86
CA ILE A 491 -6.56 -8.04 -9.86
C ILE A 491 -7.16 -7.96 -11.26
N SER A 492 -8.14 -8.81 -11.52
CA SER A 492 -8.73 -8.94 -12.85
C SER A 492 -9.64 -7.78 -13.27
N TYR A 493 -10.05 -6.91 -12.35
CA TYR A 493 -10.64 -5.60 -12.64
C TYR A 493 -9.59 -4.48 -12.82
N GLY A 494 -8.29 -4.78 -12.65
CA GLY A 494 -7.21 -3.81 -12.72
C GLY A 494 -7.12 -2.87 -11.51
N LEU A 495 -7.82 -3.18 -10.41
CA LEU A 495 -7.77 -2.38 -9.18
C LEU A 495 -6.48 -2.61 -8.40
N ILE A 496 -5.93 -3.82 -8.48
CA ILE A 496 -4.70 -4.24 -7.82
C ILE A 496 -3.63 -4.55 -8.87
N GLN A 497 -2.42 -4.01 -8.65
CA GLN A 497 -1.25 -4.28 -9.47
C GLN A 497 -0.32 -5.28 -8.75
N PRO A 498 0.00 -6.44 -9.35
CA PRO A 498 1.00 -7.34 -8.80
C PRO A 498 2.39 -6.69 -8.89
N VAL A 499 3.18 -6.78 -7.81
CA VAL A 499 4.56 -6.26 -7.73
C VAL A 499 5.56 -7.39 -7.84
N GLU A 500 5.33 -8.48 -7.10
CA GLU A 500 6.18 -9.67 -7.12
C GLU A 500 5.32 -10.92 -7.18
N THR A 501 5.57 -11.74 -8.19
CA THR A 501 4.99 -13.07 -8.37
C THR A 501 6.05 -14.13 -8.07
N ARG A 502 5.66 -15.15 -7.31
CA ARG A 502 6.47 -16.37 -7.18
C ARG A 502 6.55 -17.10 -8.50
N PHE A 503 7.50 -18.03 -8.57
CA PHE A 503 7.72 -18.91 -9.71
C PHE A 503 6.55 -19.86 -10.03
N ASP A 504 5.60 -20.03 -9.11
CA ASP A 504 4.34 -20.76 -9.30
C ASP A 504 3.20 -19.85 -9.80
N ASN A 505 3.52 -18.63 -10.22
CA ASN A 505 2.60 -17.56 -10.64
C ASN A 505 1.71 -17.02 -9.52
N GLU A 506 1.99 -17.36 -8.26
CA GLU A 506 1.28 -16.80 -7.12
C GLU A 506 1.77 -15.37 -6.83
N VAL A 507 0.86 -14.40 -6.78
CA VAL A 507 1.19 -13.03 -6.35
C VAL A 507 1.52 -13.03 -4.86
N LEU A 508 2.69 -12.50 -4.49
CA LEU A 508 3.11 -12.29 -3.10
C LEU A 508 2.83 -10.89 -2.63
N TYR A 509 3.35 -9.93 -3.39
CA TYR A 509 3.25 -8.52 -3.06
C TYR A 509 2.45 -7.83 -4.14
N PHE A 510 1.57 -6.94 -3.70
CA PHE A 510 0.75 -6.14 -4.59
C PHE A 510 0.77 -4.68 -4.16
N ARG A 511 0.30 -3.82 -5.05
CA ARG A 511 0.14 -2.39 -4.84
C ARG A 511 -1.21 -1.96 -5.40
N VAL A 512 -1.81 -0.94 -4.79
CA VAL A 512 -2.95 -0.23 -5.35
C VAL A 512 -2.47 1.15 -5.78
N HIS A 513 -2.68 1.50 -7.05
CA HIS A 513 -2.25 2.80 -7.57
C HIS A 513 -2.98 3.94 -6.85
N TYR A 514 -2.29 5.01 -6.46
CA TYR A 514 -2.87 6.08 -5.63
C TYR A 514 -4.18 6.70 -6.16
N MET A 515 -4.34 6.85 -7.49
CA MET A 515 -5.63 7.30 -8.08
C MET A 515 -6.81 6.43 -7.68
N ILE A 516 -6.59 5.11 -7.66
CA ILE A 516 -7.62 4.12 -7.35
C ILE A 516 -7.90 4.17 -5.85
N ILE A 517 -6.85 4.26 -5.02
CA ILE A 517 -6.99 4.43 -3.58
C ILE A 517 -7.80 5.68 -3.22
N ASP A 518 -7.51 6.84 -3.83
CA ASP A 518 -8.19 8.10 -3.51
C ASP A 518 -9.70 8.03 -3.80
N SER A 519 -10.06 7.45 -4.94
CA SER A 519 -11.45 7.22 -5.29
C SER A 519 -12.12 6.15 -4.42
N ILE A 520 -11.41 5.07 -4.05
CA ILE A 520 -11.90 4.08 -3.07
C ILE A 520 -12.17 4.75 -1.72
N ARG A 521 -11.28 5.64 -1.26
CA ARG A 521 -11.47 6.41 -0.01
C ARG A 521 -12.69 7.32 -0.09
N SER A 522 -12.86 8.06 -1.19
CA SER A 522 -14.05 8.89 -1.41
C SER A 522 -15.32 8.04 -1.30
N LYS A 523 -15.33 6.86 -1.94
CA LYS A 523 -16.45 5.93 -1.88
C LYS A 523 -16.67 5.36 -0.47
N ALA A 524 -15.60 5.01 0.24
CA ALA A 524 -15.66 4.50 1.60
C ALA A 524 -16.27 5.54 2.56
N VAL A 525 -15.94 6.83 2.40
CA VAL A 525 -16.54 7.93 3.17
C VAL A 525 -18.02 8.09 2.82
N GLN A 526 -18.39 8.06 1.53
CA GLN A 526 -19.80 8.13 1.10
C GLN A 526 -20.67 7.03 1.73
N HIS A 527 -20.12 5.82 1.91
CA HIS A 527 -20.83 4.69 2.49
C HIS A 527 -20.71 4.57 4.03
N ASN A 528 -19.99 5.49 4.69
CA ASN A 528 -19.60 5.40 6.10
C ASN A 528 -18.87 4.08 6.45
N PHE A 529 -18.04 3.58 5.52
CA PHE A 529 -17.40 2.27 5.65
C PHE A 529 -16.04 2.34 6.36
N ALA A 530 -15.19 3.29 5.94
CA ALA A 530 -13.86 3.54 6.47
C ALA A 530 -13.46 5.01 6.27
N ILE A 531 -12.65 5.53 7.18
CA ILE A 531 -12.17 6.91 7.13
C ILE A 531 -10.65 6.91 7.32
N ALA A 532 -9.95 7.65 6.47
CA ALA A 532 -8.52 7.94 6.60
C ALA A 532 -8.33 9.42 6.92
N ILE A 533 -7.65 9.71 8.03
CA ILE A 533 -7.40 11.08 8.52
C ILE A 533 -5.90 11.38 8.41
N ASP A 534 -5.59 12.56 7.88
CA ASP A 534 -4.21 13.04 7.70
C ASP A 534 -3.90 14.22 8.62
N ASN A 535 -2.61 14.42 8.91
CA ASN A 535 -2.05 15.52 9.73
C ASN A 535 -2.50 16.96 9.38
N HIS A 536 -3.08 17.21 8.20
CA HIS A 536 -3.51 18.55 7.77
C HIS A 536 -5.04 18.69 7.67
N GLN A 537 -5.80 17.64 8.00
CA GLN A 537 -7.25 17.66 8.04
C GLN A 537 -7.72 17.88 9.49
N THR A 538 -7.50 19.07 10.03
CA THR A 538 -7.97 19.46 11.38
C THR A 538 -9.47 19.78 11.42
N ASP A 539 -10.12 19.91 10.26
CA ASP A 539 -11.50 20.36 10.11
C ASP A 539 -12.54 19.24 9.90
N VAL A 540 -12.15 17.96 10.00
CA VAL A 540 -13.14 16.89 9.86
C VAL A 540 -13.94 16.76 11.16
N ARG A 541 -14.99 17.59 11.28
CA ARG A 541 -16.11 17.32 12.21
C ARG A 541 -16.85 16.09 11.70
N ILE A 542 -16.30 14.90 11.94
CA ILE A 542 -16.98 13.63 11.66
C ILE A 542 -18.06 13.49 12.73
N ALA A 543 -19.28 13.87 12.40
CA ALA A 543 -20.45 13.71 13.27
C ALA A 543 -20.91 12.24 13.37
N ASP A 544 -20.39 11.38 12.51
CA ASP A 544 -20.84 10.00 12.31
C ASP A 544 -19.98 8.95 13.06
N LYS A 545 -20.57 7.78 13.31
CA LYS A 545 -19.89 6.63 13.93
C LYS A 545 -18.84 6.07 12.99
N ILE A 546 -17.63 5.82 13.49
CA ILE A 546 -16.51 5.28 12.70
C ILE A 546 -16.26 3.83 13.09
N ARG A 547 -16.29 2.92 12.10
CA ARG A 547 -15.98 1.49 12.30
C ARG A 547 -14.55 1.13 11.92
N ARG A 548 -13.95 1.83 10.96
CA ARG A 548 -12.60 1.56 10.45
C ARG A 548 -11.88 2.88 10.26
N LEU A 549 -10.75 3.01 10.93
CA LEU A 549 -10.01 4.25 11.01
C LEU A 549 -8.55 4.02 10.63
N SER A 550 -8.06 4.87 9.72
CA SER A 550 -6.65 4.99 9.37
C SER A 550 -6.16 6.38 9.75
N LEU A 551 -5.16 6.47 10.64
CA LEU A 551 -4.54 7.71 11.08
C LEU A 551 -3.14 7.83 10.48
N ARG A 552 -2.92 8.87 9.67
CA ARG A 552 -1.68 9.07 8.91
C ARG A 552 -1.06 10.41 9.27
N PHE A 553 -0.13 10.38 10.22
CA PHE A 553 0.48 11.59 10.78
C PHE A 553 1.90 11.86 10.30
N GLY A 554 2.54 10.93 9.58
CA GLY A 554 3.88 11.14 9.02
C GLY A 554 4.89 11.49 10.13
N ASN A 555 5.67 12.55 9.96
CA ASN A 555 6.62 13.06 10.98
C ASN A 555 6.15 14.34 11.67
N ALA A 556 4.84 14.58 11.75
CA ALA A 556 4.34 15.82 12.33
C ALA A 556 4.71 15.94 13.82
N ASN A 557 5.19 17.12 14.24
CA ASN A 557 5.61 17.39 15.63
C ASN A 557 4.43 17.79 16.52
N ASP A 558 3.44 18.49 15.97
CA ASP A 558 2.26 18.98 16.68
C ASP A 558 0.99 18.58 15.92
N VAL A 559 0.43 17.41 16.24
CA VAL A 559 -0.90 17.00 15.75
C VAL A 559 -1.86 17.01 16.93
N THR A 560 -2.85 17.90 16.88
CA THR A 560 -4.01 17.81 17.75
C THR A 560 -4.88 16.64 17.29
N THR A 561 -5.09 15.66 18.17
CA THR A 561 -6.06 14.58 17.95
C THR A 561 -7.43 15.20 17.63
N PRO A 562 -8.16 14.72 16.60
CA PRO A 562 -9.44 15.29 16.22
C PRO A 562 -10.43 15.28 17.40
N ILE A 563 -10.95 16.46 17.75
CA ILE A 563 -11.86 16.63 18.89
C ILE A 563 -13.27 16.17 18.49
N GLY A 564 -13.88 15.27 19.27
CA GLY A 564 -15.29 14.86 19.11
C GLY A 564 -15.52 13.46 18.53
N LEU A 565 -14.47 12.67 18.29
CA LEU A 565 -14.60 11.30 17.77
C LEU A 565 -15.02 10.30 18.86
N ARG A 566 -15.92 9.37 18.50
CA ARG A 566 -16.31 8.23 19.35
C ARG A 566 -15.43 7.01 19.01
N TRP A 567 -14.30 6.90 19.69
CA TRP A 567 -13.31 5.83 19.48
C TRP A 567 -13.80 4.43 19.85
N SER A 568 -14.79 4.34 20.75
CA SER A 568 -15.26 3.07 21.33
C SER A 568 -15.94 2.11 20.35
N GLN A 569 -16.30 2.57 19.15
CA GLN A 569 -17.02 1.79 18.12
C GLN A 569 -16.12 1.33 16.97
N VAL A 570 -14.84 1.70 16.99
CA VAL A 570 -13.87 1.39 15.96
C VAL A 570 -13.42 -0.08 16.12
N ARG A 571 -13.54 -0.84 15.03
CA ARG A 571 -13.15 -2.25 14.89
C ARG A 571 -11.79 -2.43 14.24
N THR A 572 -11.37 -1.50 13.39
CA THR A 572 -10.04 -1.49 12.79
C THR A 572 -9.37 -0.16 13.03
N LEU A 573 -8.18 -0.20 13.62
CA LEU A 573 -7.30 0.95 13.75
C LEU A 573 -6.00 0.66 13.02
N VAL A 574 -5.66 1.53 12.08
CA VAL A 574 -4.36 1.57 11.41
C VAL A 574 -3.72 2.91 11.75
N PHE A 575 -2.55 2.89 12.35
CA PHE A 575 -1.83 4.10 12.75
C PHE A 575 -0.45 4.15 12.08
N PHE A 576 -0.14 5.29 11.46
CA PHE A 576 1.14 5.60 10.84
C PHE A 576 1.63 6.94 11.38
N GLY A 577 2.68 6.94 12.18
CA GLY A 577 3.25 8.20 12.67
C GLY A 577 4.09 8.05 13.92
N PRO A 578 4.42 9.19 14.56
CA PRO A 578 5.32 9.21 15.69
C PRO A 578 4.59 8.76 16.96
N LEU A 579 5.31 8.09 17.86
CA LEU A 579 4.73 7.49 19.07
C LEU A 579 3.88 8.47 19.90
N ARG A 580 4.33 9.72 20.03
CA ARG A 580 3.64 10.80 20.77
C ARG A 580 2.22 11.12 20.28
N CYS A 581 1.90 10.80 19.02
CA CYS A 581 0.60 11.04 18.42
C CYS A 581 -0.31 9.79 18.44
N THR A 582 0.15 8.69 19.03
CA THR A 582 -0.62 7.45 19.12
C THR A 582 -1.79 7.65 20.07
N PRO A 583 -3.05 7.39 19.65
CA PRO A 583 -4.18 7.48 20.55
C PRO A 583 -4.11 6.39 21.65
N SER A 584 -4.73 6.63 22.80
CA SER A 584 -4.80 5.61 23.85
C SER A 584 -5.62 4.42 23.35
N ILE A 585 -5.03 3.23 23.44
CA ILE A 585 -5.63 2.00 22.92
C ILE A 585 -6.83 1.61 23.79
N ALA A 586 -6.82 1.97 25.08
CA ALA A 586 -7.93 1.75 26.01
C ALA A 586 -9.26 2.42 25.59
N GLU A 587 -9.22 3.45 24.74
CA GLU A 587 -10.44 4.11 24.23
C GLU A 587 -11.23 3.23 23.25
N PHE A 588 -10.59 2.22 22.66
CA PHE A 588 -11.10 1.42 21.57
C PHE A 588 -11.63 0.05 22.04
N ARG A 589 -12.90 -0.02 22.46
CA ARG A 589 -13.43 -1.22 23.15
C ARG A 589 -13.70 -2.44 22.27
N VAL A 590 -13.93 -2.25 20.97
CA VAL A 590 -14.41 -3.31 20.05
C VAL A 590 -13.43 -3.62 18.92
N LEU A 591 -12.14 -3.33 19.12
CA LEU A 591 -11.10 -3.59 18.12
C LEU A 591 -10.98 -5.08 17.78
N ARG A 592 -10.92 -5.35 16.47
CA ARG A 592 -10.66 -6.65 15.84
C ARG A 592 -9.32 -6.66 15.12
N VAL A 593 -8.93 -5.54 14.50
CA VAL A 593 -7.65 -5.36 13.78
C VAL A 593 -6.93 -4.15 14.34
N LEU A 594 -5.69 -4.34 14.76
CA LEU A 594 -4.81 -3.27 15.22
C LEU A 594 -3.49 -3.34 14.43
N ILE A 595 -3.18 -2.27 13.71
CA ILE A 595 -1.94 -2.10 12.95
C ILE A 595 -1.26 -0.82 13.43
N LEU A 596 -0.07 -0.95 14.00
CA LEU A 596 0.74 0.16 14.49
C LEU A 596 2.05 0.21 13.72
N ARG A 597 2.24 1.24 12.89
CA ARG A 597 3.53 1.59 12.29
C ARG A 597 4.08 2.84 13.00
N LEU A 598 4.97 2.61 13.96
CA LEU A 598 5.44 3.63 14.89
C LEU A 598 6.85 4.10 14.53
N SER A 599 7.08 5.40 14.62
CA SER A 599 8.41 6.00 14.60
C SER A 599 8.70 6.72 15.91
N ALA A 600 9.97 6.74 16.31
CA ALA A 600 10.47 7.51 17.44
C ALA A 600 11.65 8.38 16.99
N ASP A 601 11.84 9.50 17.70
CA ASP A 601 13.00 10.36 17.48
C ASP A 601 14.24 9.88 18.25
N ASP A 602 14.06 9.10 19.32
CA ASP A 602 15.12 8.55 20.18
C ASP A 602 15.13 7.01 20.16
N ASP A 603 16.33 6.42 20.15
CA ASP A 603 16.59 4.97 20.02
C ASP A 603 16.26 4.10 21.26
N ASP A 604 15.97 4.71 22.42
CA ASP A 604 15.76 3.99 23.71
C ASP A 604 14.34 4.17 24.30
N VAL A 605 13.38 4.56 23.47
CA VAL A 605 12.00 4.71 23.95
C VAL A 605 11.32 3.34 24.04
N THR A 606 10.92 2.96 25.25
CA THR A 606 10.02 1.81 25.46
C THR A 606 8.56 2.21 25.33
N TYR A 607 7.80 1.47 24.51
CA TYR A 607 6.35 1.59 24.43
C TYR A 607 5.66 0.41 25.14
N ASP A 608 4.82 0.72 26.12
CA ASP A 608 4.08 -0.26 26.89
C ASP A 608 2.70 -0.51 26.28
N LEU A 609 2.47 -1.74 25.82
CA LEU A 609 1.22 -2.19 25.21
C LEU A 609 0.33 -2.96 26.20
N SER A 610 0.49 -2.74 27.50
CA SER A 610 -0.33 -3.39 28.53
C SER A 610 -1.84 -3.18 28.31
N GLU A 611 -2.24 -2.04 27.74
CA GLU A 611 -3.64 -1.71 27.40
C GLU A 611 -4.27 -2.70 26.40
N ILE A 612 -3.46 -3.35 25.53
CA ILE A 612 -3.97 -4.32 24.55
C ILE A 612 -4.66 -5.49 25.22
N ALA A 613 -4.27 -5.87 26.45
CA ALA A 613 -4.89 -6.98 27.18
C ALA A 613 -6.40 -6.78 27.43
N GLU A 614 -6.88 -5.53 27.39
CA GLU A 614 -8.30 -5.20 27.56
C GLU A 614 -9.13 -5.41 26.26
N LEU A 615 -8.46 -5.56 25.12
CA LEU A 615 -9.10 -5.72 23.79
C LEU A 615 -9.54 -7.17 23.53
N LEU A 616 -10.57 -7.63 24.24
CA LEU A 616 -11.02 -9.02 24.18
C LEU A 616 -11.44 -9.49 22.78
N GLY A 617 -11.90 -8.57 21.92
CA GLY A 617 -12.33 -8.82 20.54
C GLY A 617 -11.21 -8.88 19.51
N LEU A 618 -9.95 -8.64 19.90
CA LEU A 618 -8.84 -8.52 18.98
C LEU A 618 -8.51 -9.86 18.31
N LYS A 619 -8.43 -9.85 16.97
CA LYS A 619 -8.14 -11.02 16.13
C LYS A 619 -6.81 -10.91 15.38
N TYR A 620 -6.43 -9.71 14.99
CA TYR A 620 -5.20 -9.42 14.25
C TYR A 620 -4.42 -8.28 14.89
N LEU A 621 -3.16 -8.53 15.22
CA LEU A 621 -2.24 -7.52 15.75
C LEU A 621 -0.96 -7.51 14.91
N TYR A 622 -0.68 -6.37 14.30
CA TYR A 622 0.58 -6.11 13.61
C TYR A 622 1.24 -4.86 14.16
N ILE A 623 2.50 -4.98 14.54
CA ILE A 623 3.30 -3.86 15.03
C ILE A 623 4.61 -3.81 14.25
N ASP A 624 4.88 -2.67 13.66
CA ASP A 624 6.11 -2.33 12.96
C ASP A 624 6.65 -1.07 13.66
N ALA A 625 7.79 -1.18 14.31
CA ALA A 625 8.36 -0.08 15.06
C ALA A 625 9.88 -0.09 14.92
N CYS A 626 10.39 0.85 14.12
CA CYS A 626 11.82 1.07 14.00
C CYS A 626 12.31 1.80 15.27
N HIS A 627 13.46 1.38 15.82
CA HIS A 627 14.13 2.08 16.92
C HIS A 627 13.34 2.14 18.25
N LEU A 628 12.34 1.27 18.41
CA LEU A 628 11.47 1.23 19.59
C LEU A 628 11.54 -0.13 20.28
N ASN A 629 11.57 -0.10 21.61
CA ASN A 629 11.48 -1.30 22.46
C ASN A 629 10.02 -1.51 22.89
N ILE A 630 9.43 -2.63 22.50
CA ILE A 630 8.03 -2.94 22.80
C ILE A 630 7.93 -3.85 24.02
N ARG A 631 7.05 -3.47 24.97
CA ARG A 631 6.64 -4.32 26.09
C ARG A 631 5.23 -4.84 25.86
N LEU A 632 5.12 -6.16 25.73
CA LEU A 632 3.83 -6.85 25.63
C LEU A 632 3.19 -7.02 27.01
N PRO A 633 1.85 -7.12 27.11
CA PRO A 633 1.19 -7.38 28.38
C PRO A 633 1.58 -8.74 28.96
N MET A 634 1.70 -8.83 30.29
CA MET A 634 1.91 -10.10 31.01
C MET A 634 0.68 -11.03 30.97
N GLN A 635 -0.47 -10.54 30.51
CA GLN A 635 -1.79 -11.20 30.58
C GLN A 635 -2.42 -11.37 29.19
N MET A 636 -1.63 -11.78 28.19
CA MET A 636 -2.09 -12.04 26.82
C MET A 636 -3.20 -13.10 26.75
N ARG A 637 -3.30 -14.01 27.74
CA ARG A 637 -4.30 -15.08 27.76
C ARG A 637 -5.76 -14.58 27.67
N GLN A 638 -6.01 -13.32 27.99
CA GLN A 638 -7.35 -12.71 27.88
C GLN A 638 -7.81 -12.56 26.42
N LEU A 639 -6.86 -12.47 25.46
CA LEU A 639 -7.10 -12.28 24.04
C LEU A 639 -7.53 -13.56 23.33
N GLN A 640 -8.64 -14.17 23.76
CA GLN A 640 -9.09 -15.50 23.31
C GLN A 640 -9.35 -15.62 21.80
N TYR A 641 -9.56 -14.48 21.12
CA TYR A 641 -9.87 -14.41 19.70
C TYR A 641 -8.66 -14.07 18.82
N LEU A 642 -7.50 -13.78 19.42
CA LEU A 642 -6.30 -13.43 18.67
C LEU A 642 -5.86 -14.62 17.81
N ALA A 643 -5.93 -14.43 16.49
CA ALA A 643 -5.59 -15.42 15.49
C ALA A 643 -4.19 -15.19 14.91
N LYS A 644 -3.76 -13.92 14.80
CA LYS A 644 -2.45 -13.56 14.25
C LYS A 644 -1.78 -12.46 15.06
N LEU A 645 -0.51 -12.69 15.40
CA LEU A 645 0.38 -11.71 16.00
C LEU A 645 1.65 -11.61 15.17
N LYS A 646 1.96 -10.40 14.68
CA LYS A 646 3.21 -10.10 13.97
C LYS A 646 3.86 -8.87 14.57
N ILE A 647 5.13 -8.98 14.94
CA ILE A 647 5.91 -7.89 15.54
C ILE A 647 7.24 -7.76 14.79
N GLU A 648 7.46 -6.60 14.20
CA GLU A 648 8.69 -6.16 13.54
C GLU A 648 9.27 -4.96 14.32
N ALA A 649 9.77 -5.22 15.52
CA ALA A 649 10.34 -4.22 16.43
C ALA A 649 11.26 -4.91 17.45
N ARG A 650 12.01 -4.17 18.27
CA ARG A 650 12.74 -4.80 19.39
C ARG A 650 11.77 -5.18 20.50
N LEU A 651 11.88 -6.39 21.04
CA LEU A 651 11.03 -6.87 22.13
C LEU A 651 11.81 -6.99 23.44
N SER A 652 11.25 -6.47 24.53
CA SER A 652 11.86 -6.63 25.86
C SER A 652 11.78 -8.08 26.37
N TYR A 653 10.63 -8.73 26.18
CA TYR A 653 10.40 -10.13 26.53
C TYR A 653 9.14 -10.64 25.83
N VAL A 654 9.02 -11.96 25.68
CA VAL A 654 7.79 -12.61 25.20
C VAL A 654 7.05 -13.20 26.40
N PRO A 655 5.78 -12.83 26.64
CA PRO A 655 5.03 -13.35 27.78
C PRO A 655 4.69 -14.83 27.58
N SER A 656 4.96 -15.67 28.60
CA SER A 656 4.76 -17.12 28.52
C SER A 656 3.30 -17.53 28.32
N ASP A 657 2.34 -16.66 28.63
CA ASP A 657 0.92 -16.96 28.54
C ASP A 657 0.37 -16.90 27.10
N ILE A 658 1.17 -16.38 26.14
CA ILE A 658 0.83 -16.31 24.72
C ILE A 658 0.56 -17.70 24.11
N PHE A 659 1.26 -18.73 24.59
CA PHE A 659 1.12 -20.11 24.11
C PHE A 659 -0.18 -20.79 24.56
N TYR A 660 -0.94 -20.17 25.48
CA TYR A 660 -2.24 -20.67 25.93
C TYR A 660 -3.41 -20.04 25.18
N LEU A 661 -3.14 -19.23 24.15
CA LEU A 661 -4.16 -18.65 23.29
C LEU A 661 -4.81 -19.74 22.42
N PRO A 662 -6.14 -19.94 22.53
CA PRO A 662 -6.81 -21.09 21.93
C PRO A 662 -6.97 -21.00 20.41
N ARG A 663 -6.87 -19.79 19.83
CA ARG A 663 -7.13 -19.51 18.41
C ARG A 663 -5.92 -18.95 17.66
N LEU A 664 -4.79 -18.77 18.32
CA LEU A 664 -3.60 -18.19 17.69
C LEU A 664 -3.03 -19.19 16.66
N GLN A 665 -3.07 -18.80 15.39
CA GLN A 665 -2.65 -19.59 14.23
C GLN A 665 -1.28 -19.15 13.70
N GLN A 666 -0.95 -17.86 13.80
CA GLN A 666 0.30 -17.30 13.31
C GLN A 666 0.95 -16.41 14.36
N LEU A 667 2.20 -16.71 14.68
CA LEU A 667 3.05 -15.93 15.56
C LEU A 667 4.34 -15.61 14.83
N ILE A 668 4.61 -14.34 14.54
CA ILE A 668 5.86 -13.86 13.94
C ILE A 668 6.48 -12.85 14.89
N LEU A 669 7.70 -13.13 15.31
CA LEU A 669 8.48 -12.31 16.23
C LEU A 669 9.71 -11.73 15.50
N PRO A 670 10.36 -10.70 16.06
CA PRO A 670 11.61 -10.19 15.53
C PRO A 670 12.76 -11.20 15.71
N SER A 671 13.80 -11.07 14.89
CA SER A 671 15.05 -11.82 15.04
C SER A 671 15.66 -11.58 16.43
N GLU A 672 16.37 -12.58 16.98
CA GLU A 672 17.01 -12.56 18.32
C GLU A 672 16.06 -12.75 19.52
N THR A 673 14.77 -13.00 19.29
CA THR A 673 13.84 -13.30 20.38
C THR A 673 13.98 -14.74 20.88
N THR A 674 14.11 -14.87 22.19
CA THR A 674 14.05 -16.16 22.88
C THR A 674 12.62 -16.45 23.31
N LEU A 675 12.12 -17.63 22.95
CA LEU A 675 10.80 -18.08 23.39
C LEU A 675 10.87 -18.62 24.82
N PRO A 676 9.92 -18.23 25.71
CA PRO A 676 9.85 -18.81 27.04
C PRO A 676 9.41 -20.29 26.96
N HIS A 677 9.84 -21.07 27.93
CA HIS A 677 9.45 -22.48 28.07
C HIS A 677 7.92 -22.62 28.22
N PHE A 678 7.31 -23.60 27.55
CA PHE A 678 5.87 -23.86 27.64
C PHE A 678 5.56 -25.33 27.96
N THR A 679 4.71 -25.51 28.98
CA THR A 679 4.39 -26.84 29.51
C THR A 679 3.31 -27.56 28.71
N GLU A 680 2.38 -26.83 28.06
CA GLU A 680 1.26 -27.43 27.33
C GLU A 680 1.44 -27.29 25.79
N PRO A 681 1.11 -28.34 25.01
CA PRO A 681 1.21 -28.31 23.55
C PRO A 681 0.17 -27.36 22.93
N MET A 682 0.63 -26.38 22.18
CA MET A 682 -0.24 -25.46 21.45
C MET A 682 -0.78 -26.15 20.18
N LYS A 683 -2.10 -26.35 20.13
CA LYS A 683 -2.76 -27.10 19.03
C LYS A 683 -3.22 -26.22 17.87
N SER A 684 -3.41 -24.92 18.07
CA SER A 684 -3.94 -24.01 17.04
C SER A 684 -2.87 -23.39 16.14
N LEU A 685 -1.60 -23.41 16.53
CA LEU A 685 -0.53 -22.72 15.83
C LEU A 685 -0.12 -23.47 14.55
N HIS A 686 -0.16 -22.77 13.42
CA HIS A 686 0.21 -23.28 12.11
C HIS A 686 1.48 -22.63 11.56
N THR A 687 1.77 -21.38 11.92
CA THR A 687 2.95 -20.66 11.46
C THR A 687 3.68 -20.05 12.66
N LEU A 688 4.96 -20.40 12.81
CA LEU A 688 5.89 -19.79 13.76
C LEU A 688 7.03 -19.13 12.98
N GLY A 689 7.11 -17.81 13.10
CA GLY A 689 8.11 -16.97 12.46
C GLY A 689 9.20 -16.50 13.41
N CYS A 690 10.45 -16.62 12.97
CA CYS A 690 11.67 -16.17 13.64
C CYS A 690 11.89 -16.82 15.01
N PHE A 691 12.12 -18.14 15.01
CA PHE A 691 12.67 -18.86 16.16
C PHE A 691 14.20 -18.81 16.13
N ASP A 692 14.83 -18.13 17.10
CA ASP A 692 16.29 -18.11 17.19
C ASP A 692 16.85 -19.44 17.70
N LEU A 693 17.52 -20.20 16.83
CA LEU A 693 18.14 -21.47 17.19
C LEU A 693 19.40 -21.31 18.04
N SER A 694 20.11 -20.18 17.93
CA SER A 694 21.38 -19.97 18.64
C SER A 694 21.18 -19.54 20.09
N GLY A 695 20.26 -18.60 20.33
CA GLY A 695 19.95 -18.11 21.68
C GLY A 695 18.95 -18.98 22.45
N SER A 696 18.29 -19.95 21.80
CA SER A 696 17.31 -20.81 22.47
C SER A 696 17.93 -21.90 23.34
N SER A 697 17.31 -22.16 24.47
CA SER A 697 17.63 -23.32 25.31
C SER A 697 17.30 -24.64 24.60
N THR A 698 17.99 -25.72 24.97
CA THR A 698 17.70 -27.07 24.44
C THR A 698 16.26 -27.51 24.76
N GLU A 699 15.72 -27.08 25.89
CA GLU A 699 14.33 -27.33 26.30
C GLU A 699 13.34 -26.65 25.35
N SER A 700 13.56 -25.39 24.99
CA SER A 700 12.72 -24.65 24.03
C SER A 700 12.69 -25.32 22.64
N ILE A 701 13.81 -25.90 22.20
CA ILE A 701 13.90 -26.65 20.93
C ILE A 701 13.08 -27.95 21.03
N VAL A 702 13.22 -28.70 22.13
CA VAL A 702 12.44 -29.93 22.35
C VAL A 702 10.94 -29.64 22.43
N ASP A 703 10.56 -28.50 23.02
CA ASP A 703 9.19 -28.03 23.13
C ASP A 703 8.53 -27.75 21.77
N LEU A 704 9.30 -27.35 20.74
CA LEU A 704 8.79 -27.25 19.38
C LEU A 704 8.21 -28.58 18.88
N GLY A 705 8.79 -29.71 19.29
CA GLY A 705 8.29 -31.05 18.96
C GLY A 705 6.92 -31.37 19.54
N LYS A 706 6.40 -30.54 20.45
CA LYS A 706 5.03 -30.65 20.99
C LYS A 706 3.99 -29.99 20.06
N MET A 707 4.40 -29.12 19.13
CA MET A 707 3.53 -28.36 18.21
C MET A 707 3.17 -29.15 16.94
N VAL A 708 2.45 -30.27 17.09
CA VAL A 708 2.18 -31.24 15.99
C VAL A 708 1.39 -30.68 14.78
N ASN A 709 0.71 -29.54 14.93
CA ASN A 709 -0.09 -28.92 13.87
C ASN A 709 0.65 -27.81 13.12
N LEU A 710 1.94 -27.60 13.43
CA LEU A 710 2.78 -26.59 12.79
C LEU A 710 3.02 -26.95 11.32
N GLN A 711 2.74 -26.00 10.43
CA GLN A 711 2.90 -26.14 8.98
C GLN A 711 4.11 -25.32 8.48
N ASN A 712 4.35 -24.13 9.03
CA ASN A 712 5.43 -23.24 8.59
C ASN A 712 6.31 -22.86 9.77
N LEU A 713 7.61 -23.16 9.67
CA LEU A 713 8.60 -22.81 10.67
C LEU A 713 9.71 -21.99 10.02
N HIS A 714 9.87 -20.75 10.45
CA HIS A 714 10.98 -19.88 10.07
C HIS A 714 11.90 -19.67 11.27
N MET A 715 13.17 -20.02 11.10
CA MET A 715 14.20 -19.99 12.14
C MET A 715 15.32 -19.03 11.75
N THR A 716 15.93 -18.41 12.76
CA THR A 716 17.12 -17.58 12.61
C THR A 716 18.28 -18.20 13.37
N CYS A 717 19.50 -17.92 12.94
CA CYS A 717 20.72 -18.39 13.61
C CYS A 717 21.78 -17.30 13.52
N SER A 718 22.30 -16.84 14.66
CA SER A 718 23.38 -15.87 14.78
C SER A 718 24.73 -16.51 15.07
N SER A 719 24.76 -17.69 15.71
CA SER A 719 25.99 -18.46 15.98
C SER A 719 25.82 -19.95 15.63
N GLY A 720 26.87 -20.59 15.11
CA GLY A 720 26.83 -21.99 14.67
C GLY A 720 27.01 -22.97 15.83
N GLN A 721 25.93 -23.54 16.37
CA GLN A 721 25.97 -24.60 17.40
C GLN A 721 25.42 -25.95 16.87
N PRO A 722 26.25 -26.97 16.60
CA PRO A 722 25.83 -28.26 16.03
C PRO A 722 24.91 -29.09 16.90
N ALA A 723 24.95 -28.90 18.21
CA ALA A 723 24.04 -29.56 19.15
C ALA A 723 22.57 -29.20 18.89
N ASN A 724 22.28 -27.93 18.57
CA ASN A 724 20.91 -27.46 18.38
C ASN A 724 20.28 -27.98 17.08
N LEU A 725 21.09 -28.16 16.03
CA LEU A 725 20.62 -28.77 14.77
C LEU A 725 20.39 -30.27 14.89
N LYS A 726 21.20 -30.99 15.67
CA LYS A 726 20.94 -32.40 16.02
C LYS A 726 19.58 -32.55 16.72
N LEU A 727 19.33 -31.70 17.71
CA LEU A 727 18.05 -31.67 18.42
C LEU A 727 16.90 -31.31 17.49
N LEU A 728 17.10 -30.35 16.57
CA LEU A 728 16.11 -30.00 15.56
C LEU A 728 15.76 -31.20 14.68
N GLY A 729 16.74 -31.98 14.20
CA GLY A 729 16.49 -33.21 13.44
C GLY A 729 15.58 -34.19 14.19
N SER A 730 15.78 -34.33 15.51
CA SER A 730 14.93 -35.15 16.38
C SER A 730 13.50 -34.60 16.53
N VAL A 731 13.34 -33.27 16.51
CA VAL A 731 12.06 -32.56 16.60
C VAL A 731 11.28 -32.68 15.29
N LEU A 732 11.95 -32.56 14.14
CA LEU A 732 11.35 -32.71 12.82
C LEU A 732 10.67 -34.07 12.64
N ASN A 733 11.21 -35.14 13.24
CA ASN A 733 10.57 -36.46 13.24
C ASN A 733 9.14 -36.47 13.85
N LYS A 734 8.83 -35.52 14.74
CA LYS A 734 7.52 -35.40 15.39
C LYS A 734 6.54 -34.54 14.59
N LEU A 735 7.04 -33.66 13.72
CA LEU A 735 6.26 -32.62 13.05
C LEU A 735 5.79 -33.06 11.66
N LYS A 736 4.83 -33.98 11.61
CA LYS A 736 4.37 -34.62 10.37
C LYS A 736 3.59 -33.70 9.41
N ASN A 737 3.01 -32.61 9.92
CA ASN A 737 2.16 -31.68 9.14
C ASN A 737 2.92 -30.52 8.50
N MET A 738 4.26 -30.54 8.56
CA MET A 738 5.09 -29.45 8.09
C MET A 738 5.08 -29.32 6.57
N LYS A 739 4.93 -28.08 6.10
CA LYS A 739 4.93 -27.69 4.68
C LYS A 739 6.12 -26.81 4.34
N SER A 740 6.53 -25.89 5.23
CA SER A 740 7.65 -24.98 4.99
C SER A 740 8.63 -24.96 6.16
N LEU A 741 9.91 -25.12 5.86
CA LEU A 741 11.02 -24.99 6.81
C LEU A 741 12.08 -24.05 6.24
N ILE A 742 12.34 -22.94 6.95
CA ILE A 742 13.26 -21.89 6.50
C ILE A 742 14.26 -21.58 7.63
N LEU A 743 15.55 -21.52 7.30
CA LEU A 743 16.63 -21.13 8.20
C LEU A 743 17.46 -20.00 7.59
N VAL A 744 17.50 -18.85 8.28
CA VAL A 744 18.21 -17.63 7.86
C VAL A 744 19.30 -17.27 8.87
N PHE A 745 20.42 -16.71 8.39
CA PHE A 745 21.52 -16.26 9.24
C PHE A 745 21.35 -14.78 9.58
N THR A 746 21.55 -14.41 10.84
CA THR A 746 21.35 -13.04 11.35
C THR A 746 22.57 -12.46 12.06
N GLY A 747 23.71 -13.16 12.13
CA GLY A 747 24.93 -12.66 12.80
C GLY A 747 25.68 -11.56 12.00
N SER A 748 26.44 -10.72 12.71
CA SER A 748 27.37 -9.74 12.12
C SER A 748 28.67 -10.41 11.64
N LEU A 749 29.27 -9.89 10.57
CA LEU A 749 30.55 -10.35 10.00
C LEU A 749 31.79 -9.81 10.73
N ASP A 750 31.60 -8.90 11.69
CA ASP A 750 32.72 -8.26 12.41
C ASP A 750 33.34 -9.18 13.48
N ASP A 751 32.64 -10.26 13.88
CA ASP A 751 33.24 -11.31 14.69
C ASP A 751 34.03 -12.25 13.79
N ALA A 752 35.36 -12.05 13.79
CA ALA A 752 36.35 -12.90 13.14
C ALA A 752 36.30 -14.39 13.55
N ASP A 753 35.46 -14.74 14.54
CA ASP A 753 35.21 -16.09 15.05
C ASP A 753 33.89 -16.73 14.56
N SER A 754 33.11 -16.06 13.69
CA SER A 754 31.87 -16.62 13.12
C SER A 754 32.14 -17.70 12.05
N SER A 755 32.70 -18.83 12.50
CA SER A 755 32.91 -20.01 11.66
C SER A 755 31.60 -20.45 11.00
N ILE A 756 31.58 -20.47 9.67
CA ILE A 756 30.47 -21.05 8.91
C ILE A 756 30.33 -22.50 9.34
N MET A 757 29.14 -22.87 9.74
CA MET A 757 28.86 -24.16 10.33
C MET A 757 28.87 -25.26 9.26
N GLU A 758 29.97 -26.02 9.17
CA GLU A 758 30.07 -27.22 8.34
C GLU A 758 29.48 -28.41 9.12
N ILE A 759 28.43 -29.02 8.58
CA ILE A 759 27.64 -30.07 9.24
C ILE A 759 27.83 -31.38 8.50
N SER A 760 28.17 -32.46 9.20
CA SER A 760 28.14 -33.79 8.58
C SER A 760 26.69 -34.17 8.26
N SER A 761 26.42 -34.83 7.13
CA SER A 761 25.05 -35.28 6.82
C SER A 761 24.44 -36.17 7.94
N ASP A 762 25.29 -36.83 8.73
CA ASP A 762 24.87 -37.68 9.84
C ASP A 762 24.46 -36.89 11.09
N ASP A 763 24.99 -35.68 11.27
CA ASP A 763 24.62 -34.79 12.38
C ASP A 763 23.22 -34.19 12.23
N PHE A 764 22.64 -34.21 11.03
CA PHE A 764 21.25 -33.79 10.77
C PHE A 764 20.40 -34.98 10.28
N SER A 765 20.40 -36.06 11.05
CA SER A 765 19.63 -37.27 10.74
C SER A 765 18.15 -37.10 11.09
N VAL A 766 17.28 -37.21 10.08
CA VAL A 766 15.82 -37.26 10.25
C VAL A 766 15.36 -38.66 9.86
N SER A 767 14.97 -39.46 10.85
CA SER A 767 14.52 -40.86 10.67
C SER A 767 13.13 -41.00 10.06
N SER A 768 12.26 -39.99 10.22
CA SER A 768 10.90 -39.94 9.69
C SER A 768 10.65 -38.55 9.13
N PRO A 769 11.08 -38.26 7.88
CA PRO A 769 10.99 -36.92 7.32
C PRO A 769 9.54 -36.45 7.16
N PRO A 770 9.28 -35.14 7.26
CA PRO A 770 7.94 -34.58 7.05
C PRO A 770 7.58 -34.67 5.56
N VAL A 771 6.92 -35.75 5.15
CA VAL A 771 6.56 -36.03 3.74
C VAL A 771 5.66 -34.97 3.07
N LEU A 772 5.00 -34.13 3.86
CA LEU A 772 4.17 -33.02 3.38
C LEU A 772 4.98 -31.73 3.09
N LEU A 773 6.31 -31.77 3.29
CA LEU A 773 7.18 -30.61 3.10
C LEU A 773 7.23 -30.22 1.62
N THR A 774 6.81 -28.99 1.33
CA THR A 774 6.85 -28.38 -0.01
C THR A 774 8.00 -27.40 -0.16
N ARG A 775 8.46 -26.79 0.94
CA ARG A 775 9.52 -25.77 0.92
C ARG A 775 10.58 -26.03 1.98
N PHE A 776 11.83 -26.17 1.55
CA PHE A 776 13.00 -26.31 2.42
C PHE A 776 14.07 -25.28 2.00
N GLU A 777 14.38 -24.31 2.86
CA GLU A 777 15.34 -23.27 2.55
C GLU A 777 16.32 -23.00 3.69
N PHE A 778 17.56 -23.47 3.53
CA PHE A 778 18.66 -23.17 4.44
C PHE A 778 19.63 -22.19 3.76
N SER A 779 19.87 -21.05 4.40
CA SER A 779 20.80 -20.06 3.89
C SER A 779 22.24 -20.59 3.97
N TRP A 780 23.02 -20.37 2.90
CA TRP A 780 24.44 -20.72 2.86
C TRP A 780 25.30 -19.99 3.90
N ARG A 781 24.78 -18.88 4.45
CA ARG A 781 25.41 -18.16 5.56
C ARG A 781 25.13 -18.82 6.92
N SER A 782 24.08 -19.63 7.03
CA SER A 782 23.69 -20.30 8.29
C SER A 782 24.43 -21.62 8.47
N CYS A 783 24.44 -22.45 7.43
CA CYS A 783 24.97 -23.80 7.50
C CYS A 783 25.37 -24.31 6.10
N ILE A 784 26.40 -25.14 6.07
CA ILE A 784 26.87 -25.85 4.88
C ILE A 784 26.90 -27.33 5.23
N PHE A 785 26.18 -28.15 4.46
CA PHE A 785 26.23 -29.60 4.63
C PHE A 785 27.44 -30.18 3.92
N SER A 786 28.11 -31.15 4.52
CA SER A 786 29.18 -31.92 3.83
C SER A 786 28.70 -32.51 2.50
N CYS A 787 27.55 -33.20 2.51
CA CYS A 787 26.83 -33.73 1.35
C CYS A 787 25.30 -33.61 1.55
N LEU A 788 24.49 -33.95 0.54
CA LEU A 788 23.04 -33.80 0.62
C LEU A 788 22.42 -34.78 1.63
N PRO A 789 21.56 -34.31 2.57
CA PRO A 789 20.89 -35.19 3.51
C PRO A 789 20.01 -36.24 2.79
N ARG A 790 20.28 -37.54 3.06
CA ARG A 790 19.66 -38.65 2.34
C ARG A 790 18.13 -38.73 2.43
N TRP A 791 17.55 -38.22 3.52
CA TRP A 791 16.09 -38.22 3.72
C TRP A 791 15.36 -37.25 2.76
N ILE A 792 16.06 -36.32 2.10
CA ILE A 792 15.47 -35.42 1.10
C ILE A 792 14.88 -36.22 -0.07
N LYS A 793 15.45 -37.37 -0.42
CA LYS A 793 14.94 -38.25 -1.49
C LYS A 793 13.51 -38.75 -1.23
N GLU A 794 13.06 -38.74 0.03
CA GLU A 794 11.74 -39.24 0.43
C GLU A 794 10.65 -38.13 0.36
N LEU A 795 11.03 -36.89 0.06
CA LEU A 795 10.14 -35.74 0.01
C LEU A 795 9.50 -35.54 -1.37
N ASN A 796 8.53 -36.39 -1.71
CA ASN A 796 7.88 -36.34 -3.03
C ASN A 796 7.12 -35.03 -3.32
N ASN A 797 6.70 -34.28 -2.29
CA ASN A 797 5.96 -33.03 -2.44
C ASN A 797 6.86 -31.78 -2.45
N LEU A 798 8.18 -31.92 -2.37
CA LEU A 798 9.12 -30.80 -2.28
C LEU A 798 9.15 -30.03 -3.61
N SER A 799 8.68 -28.78 -3.59
CA SER A 799 8.65 -27.90 -4.74
C SER A 799 9.79 -26.88 -4.75
N ILE A 800 10.19 -26.38 -3.58
CA ILE A 800 11.25 -25.37 -3.44
C ILE A 800 12.35 -25.91 -2.53
N LEU A 801 13.56 -26.01 -3.08
CA LEU A 801 14.75 -26.42 -2.34
C LEU A 801 15.86 -25.37 -2.48
N LYS A 802 16.30 -24.84 -1.34
CA LYS A 802 17.50 -23.99 -1.24
C LYS A 802 18.44 -24.57 -0.19
N ILE A 803 19.64 -24.97 -0.62
CA ILE A 803 20.60 -25.66 0.21
C ILE A 803 22.03 -25.25 -0.13
N ALA A 804 22.92 -25.38 0.85
CA ALA A 804 24.35 -25.17 0.73
C ALA A 804 25.09 -26.47 1.06
N ILE A 805 25.97 -26.89 0.17
CA ILE A 805 26.78 -28.10 0.30
C ILE A 805 28.27 -27.76 0.12
N SER A 806 29.13 -28.52 0.80
CA SER A 806 30.57 -28.33 0.77
C SER A 806 31.12 -28.78 -0.59
N GLU A 807 30.71 -29.97 -1.04
CA GLU A 807 31.03 -30.58 -2.32
C GLU A 807 29.78 -31.29 -2.85
N MET A 808 29.58 -31.28 -4.17
CA MET A 808 28.45 -31.94 -4.83
C MET A 808 28.92 -33.24 -5.46
N LEU A 809 28.48 -34.37 -4.94
CA LEU A 809 28.85 -35.69 -5.43
C LEU A 809 27.80 -36.21 -6.42
N GLY A 810 28.17 -37.14 -7.31
CA GLY A 810 27.25 -37.66 -8.33
C GLY A 810 25.93 -38.20 -7.76
N HIS A 811 26.00 -38.88 -6.61
CA HIS A 811 24.80 -39.39 -5.93
C HIS A 811 23.86 -38.29 -5.38
N ASP A 812 24.36 -37.08 -5.10
CA ASP A 812 23.52 -35.95 -4.69
C ASP A 812 22.66 -35.48 -5.86
N VAL A 813 23.23 -35.48 -7.07
CA VAL A 813 22.51 -35.16 -8.32
C VAL A 813 21.41 -36.18 -8.56
N ASP A 814 21.71 -37.47 -8.38
CA ASP A 814 20.76 -38.56 -8.54
C ASP A 814 19.56 -38.39 -7.58
N VAL A 815 19.81 -38.07 -6.30
CA VAL A 815 18.75 -37.82 -5.31
C VAL A 815 17.85 -36.68 -5.76
N LEU A 816 18.42 -35.56 -6.21
CA LEU A 816 17.64 -34.39 -6.63
C LEU A 816 16.87 -34.64 -7.93
N SER A 817 17.42 -35.45 -8.83
CA SER A 817 16.84 -35.75 -10.14
C SER A 817 15.52 -36.52 -10.06
N VAL A 818 15.33 -37.31 -8.99
CA VAL A 818 14.19 -38.19 -8.77
C VAL A 818 12.99 -37.46 -8.14
N LEU A 819 13.18 -36.23 -7.64
CA LEU A 819 12.12 -35.48 -6.97
C LEU A 819 11.03 -35.02 -7.97
N PRO A 820 9.79 -35.52 -7.86
CA PRO A 820 8.79 -35.35 -8.92
C PRO A 820 8.16 -33.96 -8.94
N ALA A 821 8.11 -33.26 -7.81
CA ALA A 821 7.43 -31.96 -7.65
C ALA A 821 8.40 -30.76 -7.64
N LEU A 822 9.71 -30.96 -7.81
CA LEU A 822 10.72 -29.92 -7.64
C LEU A 822 10.65 -28.88 -8.77
N THR A 823 10.14 -27.68 -8.47
CA THR A 823 9.98 -26.58 -9.43
C THR A 823 11.08 -25.53 -9.32
N SER A 824 11.65 -25.32 -8.13
CA SER A 824 12.69 -24.32 -7.87
C SER A 824 13.84 -24.89 -7.06
N LEU A 825 15.05 -24.85 -7.62
CA LEU A 825 16.27 -25.35 -7.01
C LEU A 825 17.33 -24.25 -6.92
N SER A 826 17.86 -24.01 -5.71
CA SER A 826 18.96 -23.09 -5.45
C SER A 826 20.07 -23.79 -4.66
N VAL A 827 21.19 -24.11 -5.31
CA VAL A 827 22.32 -24.79 -4.68
C VAL A 827 23.52 -23.86 -4.56
N TYR A 828 24.12 -23.81 -3.36
CA TYR A 828 25.44 -23.22 -3.14
C TYR A 828 26.46 -24.32 -2.91
N ILE A 829 27.58 -24.28 -3.63
CA ILE A 829 28.69 -25.22 -3.51
C ILE A 829 29.93 -24.44 -3.08
N GLN A 830 30.52 -24.83 -1.94
CA GLN A 830 31.66 -24.13 -1.35
C GLN A 830 32.99 -24.51 -1.99
N ARG A 831 33.28 -25.80 -2.15
CA ARG A 831 34.55 -26.32 -2.68
C ARG A 831 34.38 -26.61 -4.19
N ALA A 832 35.48 -26.48 -4.93
CA ALA A 832 35.48 -26.86 -6.34
C ALA A 832 35.30 -28.38 -6.44
N PRO A 833 34.32 -28.89 -7.21
CA PRO A 833 34.17 -30.33 -7.42
C PRO A 833 35.37 -30.89 -8.19
N GLU A 834 35.77 -32.12 -7.89
CA GLU A 834 36.87 -32.81 -8.60
C GLU A 834 36.50 -33.13 -10.06
N GLU A 835 35.21 -33.37 -10.32
CA GLU A 835 34.67 -33.67 -11.65
C GLU A 835 33.63 -32.62 -12.08
N ARG A 836 33.30 -32.61 -13.38
CA ARG A 836 32.24 -31.72 -13.89
C ARG A 836 30.88 -32.16 -13.37
N ILE A 837 30.08 -31.22 -12.86
CA ILE A 837 28.73 -31.50 -12.39
C ILE A 837 27.85 -31.82 -13.61
N SER A 838 27.54 -33.10 -13.80
CA SER A 838 26.71 -33.59 -14.90
C SER A 838 25.30 -33.93 -14.44
N PHE A 839 24.31 -33.24 -15.01
CA PHE A 839 22.89 -33.56 -14.85
C PHE A 839 22.47 -34.51 -15.96
N GLY A 840 22.26 -35.78 -15.59
CA GLY A 840 21.94 -36.88 -16.52
C GLY A 840 20.51 -36.85 -17.07
N LYS A 841 20.25 -37.71 -18.05
CA LYS A 841 18.97 -37.79 -18.79
C LYS A 841 17.78 -38.16 -17.91
N GLY A 842 16.63 -37.51 -18.14
CA GLY A 842 15.32 -37.90 -17.59
C GLY A 842 15.02 -37.45 -16.16
N GLY A 843 15.87 -36.61 -15.57
CA GLY A 843 15.67 -36.01 -14.25
C GLY A 843 14.93 -34.66 -14.30
N PHE A 844 14.66 -34.08 -13.12
CA PHE A 844 14.24 -32.67 -12.95
C PHE A 844 13.08 -32.21 -13.86
N VAL A 845 12.12 -33.10 -14.14
CA VAL A 845 11.07 -32.87 -15.13
C VAL A 845 10.20 -31.66 -14.75
N ALA A 846 9.93 -31.43 -13.48
CA ALA A 846 9.12 -30.29 -13.00
C ALA A 846 9.90 -28.98 -12.84
N LEU A 847 11.23 -28.98 -13.02
CA LEU A 847 12.09 -27.85 -12.68
C LEU A 847 11.90 -26.69 -13.65
N LYS A 848 11.54 -25.52 -13.11
CA LYS A 848 11.34 -24.26 -13.85
C LYS A 848 12.41 -23.21 -13.54
N TYR A 849 12.93 -23.20 -12.31
CA TYR A 849 13.95 -22.26 -11.86
C TYR A 849 15.16 -23.01 -11.31
N PHE A 850 16.35 -22.68 -11.81
CA PHE A 850 17.60 -23.23 -11.31
C PHE A 850 18.60 -22.13 -11.01
N LYS A 851 19.13 -22.13 -9.78
CA LYS A 851 20.19 -21.24 -9.33
C LYS A 851 21.37 -22.04 -8.81
N LEU A 852 22.54 -21.82 -9.40
CA LEU A 852 23.79 -22.42 -8.97
C LEU A 852 24.77 -21.33 -8.57
N LYS A 853 25.27 -21.39 -7.34
CA LYS A 853 26.42 -20.59 -6.89
C LYS A 853 27.58 -21.55 -6.59
N CYS A 854 28.67 -21.44 -7.35
CA CYS A 854 29.83 -22.33 -7.23
C CYS A 854 31.14 -21.52 -7.32
N THR A 855 32.26 -22.12 -6.95
CA THR A 855 33.59 -21.50 -7.13
C THR A 855 34.15 -21.69 -8.55
N VAL A 856 33.67 -22.69 -9.29
CA VAL A 856 34.13 -23.01 -10.65
C VAL A 856 32.96 -23.17 -11.64
N PRO A 857 33.14 -22.82 -12.92
CA PRO A 857 32.10 -22.91 -13.95
C PRO A 857 32.05 -24.27 -14.64
N TRP A 858 31.94 -25.37 -13.89
CA TRP A 858 31.92 -26.73 -14.45
C TRP A 858 30.52 -27.35 -14.41
N LEU A 859 29.74 -27.13 -15.48
CA LEU A 859 28.35 -27.56 -15.59
C LEU A 859 28.08 -28.28 -16.92
N LYS A 860 27.57 -29.51 -16.86
CA LYS A 860 27.11 -30.26 -18.04
C LYS A 860 25.63 -30.63 -17.85
N VAL A 861 24.76 -30.13 -18.72
CA VAL A 861 23.35 -30.54 -18.75
C VAL A 861 23.14 -31.45 -19.96
N GLU A 862 22.75 -32.70 -19.74
CA GLU A 862 22.46 -33.63 -20.84
C GLU A 862 21.08 -33.40 -21.47
N VAL A 863 20.86 -33.98 -22.64
CA VAL A 863 19.56 -33.93 -23.34
C VAL A 863 18.45 -34.46 -22.43
N ASP A 864 17.32 -33.76 -22.37
CA ASP A 864 16.15 -34.07 -21.55
C ASP A 864 16.39 -34.09 -20.03
N ALA A 865 17.50 -33.52 -19.54
CA ALA A 865 17.79 -33.46 -18.11
C ALA A 865 16.94 -32.42 -17.34
N MET A 866 16.48 -31.35 -18.00
CA MET A 866 15.66 -30.27 -17.39
C MET A 866 14.71 -29.66 -18.44
N PRO A 867 13.71 -30.41 -18.96
CA PRO A 867 12.94 -30.02 -20.14
C PRO A 867 12.05 -28.78 -19.95
N ASN A 868 11.67 -28.47 -18.71
CA ASN A 868 10.75 -27.39 -18.36
C ASN A 868 11.42 -26.15 -17.76
N LEU A 869 12.76 -26.06 -17.84
CA LEU A 869 13.49 -24.95 -17.23
C LEU A 869 13.22 -23.63 -17.96
N GLU A 870 12.69 -22.64 -17.24
CA GLU A 870 12.36 -21.30 -17.77
C GLU A 870 13.41 -20.25 -17.39
N LYS A 871 14.03 -20.36 -16.21
CA LYS A 871 14.98 -19.37 -15.68
C LYS A 871 16.23 -20.02 -15.10
N LEU A 872 17.41 -19.58 -15.56
CA LEU A 872 18.71 -20.07 -15.10
C LEU A 872 19.55 -18.94 -14.49
N LYS A 873 20.02 -19.13 -13.25
CA LYS A 873 20.84 -18.15 -12.52
C LYS A 873 22.18 -18.76 -12.07
N LEU A 874 23.27 -18.38 -12.71
CA LEU A 874 24.61 -18.85 -12.43
C LEU A 874 25.42 -17.77 -11.69
N ARG A 875 26.09 -18.13 -10.61
CA ARG A 875 27.02 -17.25 -9.88
C ARG A 875 28.33 -17.99 -9.62
N PHE A 876 29.45 -17.45 -10.12
CA PHE A 876 30.77 -18.04 -9.93
C PHE A 876 31.67 -17.09 -9.13
N ASN A 877 32.34 -17.61 -8.11
CA ASN A 877 33.35 -16.87 -7.35
C ASN A 877 34.74 -17.48 -7.63
N VAL A 878 35.46 -16.84 -8.55
CA VAL A 878 36.75 -17.27 -9.10
C VAL A 878 37.87 -16.70 -8.22
N GLY A 879 38.31 -17.50 -7.24
CA GLY A 879 39.51 -17.20 -6.45
C GLY A 879 40.81 -17.49 -7.21
N LEU A 880 41.91 -16.88 -6.74
CA LEU A 880 43.27 -16.97 -7.31
C LEU A 880 43.82 -18.42 -7.50
N SER A 881 43.16 -19.45 -6.98
CA SER A 881 43.56 -20.86 -7.08
C SER A 881 43.35 -21.49 -8.47
N LEU A 882 42.69 -20.80 -9.41
CA LEU A 882 42.42 -21.31 -10.76
C LEU A 882 43.63 -21.34 -11.72
N GLN A 883 44.82 -20.86 -11.30
CA GLN A 883 46.04 -20.98 -12.11
C GLN A 883 46.60 -22.41 -12.23
N ARG A 884 46.09 -23.40 -11.46
CA ARG A 884 46.62 -24.79 -11.47
C ARG A 884 45.87 -25.76 -12.38
N VAL A 885 44.69 -25.40 -12.90
CA VAL A 885 43.90 -26.30 -13.75
C VAL A 885 43.80 -25.66 -15.13
N GLY A 886 44.68 -26.06 -16.05
CA GLY A 886 44.77 -25.53 -17.41
C GLY A 886 43.42 -25.51 -18.13
N LEU A 887 42.84 -24.32 -18.31
CA LEU A 887 41.63 -24.10 -19.09
C LEU A 887 41.98 -24.14 -20.60
N HIS A 888 42.06 -25.34 -21.17
CA HIS A 888 42.23 -25.57 -22.62
C HIS A 888 41.04 -26.31 -23.26
N GLY A 889 39.85 -26.29 -22.63
CA GLY A 889 38.65 -26.94 -23.17
C GLY A 889 37.54 -25.94 -23.49
N ASN A 890 37.15 -25.84 -24.76
CA ASN A 890 36.16 -24.88 -25.30
C ASN A 890 34.72 -24.99 -24.77
N ASN A 891 34.36 -25.91 -23.87
CA ASN A 891 32.98 -26.08 -23.38
C ASN A 891 32.94 -26.33 -21.87
N LEU A 892 33.00 -25.27 -21.06
CA LEU A 892 32.94 -25.33 -19.59
C LEU A 892 31.50 -25.46 -19.06
N ILE A 893 30.56 -24.85 -19.76
CA ILE A 893 29.12 -24.92 -19.50
C ILE A 893 28.42 -25.40 -20.76
N ASN A 894 27.65 -26.50 -20.67
CA ASN A 894 26.79 -26.98 -21.75
C ASN A 894 25.32 -26.89 -21.32
N ILE A 895 24.58 -25.99 -21.97
CA ILE A 895 23.15 -25.72 -21.75
C ILE A 895 22.32 -25.76 -23.06
N GLU A 896 22.92 -26.23 -24.16
CA GLU A 896 22.32 -26.23 -25.50
C GLU A 896 21.00 -27.01 -25.58
N HIS A 897 20.73 -27.90 -24.62
CA HIS A 897 19.57 -28.77 -24.61
C HIS A 897 18.33 -28.23 -23.87
N LEU A 898 18.38 -27.00 -23.33
CA LEU A 898 17.28 -26.38 -22.56
C LEU A 898 16.24 -25.63 -23.43
N SER A 899 15.27 -26.34 -23.99
CA SER A 899 14.34 -25.78 -25.01
C SER A 899 13.33 -24.72 -24.53
N ARG A 900 13.03 -24.63 -23.23
CA ARG A 900 12.00 -23.73 -22.66
C ARG A 900 12.58 -22.51 -21.93
N LEU A 901 13.88 -22.28 -22.05
CA LEU A 901 14.60 -21.25 -21.31
C LEU A 901 14.24 -19.84 -21.83
N LYS A 902 13.69 -19.00 -20.95
CA LYS A 902 13.30 -17.61 -21.24
C LYS A 902 14.38 -16.61 -20.80
N GLU A 903 15.02 -16.85 -19.65
CA GLU A 903 15.97 -15.93 -19.03
C GLU A 903 17.23 -16.63 -18.51
N ILE A 904 18.39 -16.04 -18.78
CA ILE A 904 19.69 -16.44 -18.22
C ILE A 904 20.33 -15.26 -17.51
N TYR A 905 20.68 -15.46 -16.24
CA TYR A 905 21.52 -14.53 -15.49
C TYR A 905 22.83 -15.21 -15.11
N ALA A 906 23.96 -14.63 -15.48
CA ALA A 906 25.28 -15.09 -15.06
C ALA A 906 26.02 -13.96 -14.33
N LYS A 907 26.57 -14.26 -13.14
CA LYS A 907 27.48 -13.37 -12.42
C LYS A 907 28.82 -14.06 -12.19
N VAL A 908 29.92 -13.43 -12.58
CA VAL A 908 31.27 -13.94 -12.31
C VAL A 908 32.02 -12.90 -11.50
N GLU A 909 32.45 -13.27 -10.31
CA GLU A 909 33.37 -12.49 -9.45
C GLU A 909 34.77 -13.08 -9.64
N SER A 910 35.73 -12.30 -10.14
CA SER A 910 37.12 -12.74 -10.37
C SER A 910 38.13 -11.78 -9.74
N GLU A 911 39.07 -12.32 -8.97
CA GLU A 911 40.22 -11.58 -8.40
C GLU A 911 41.43 -11.53 -9.35
N GLY A 912 41.34 -12.05 -10.57
CA GLY A 912 42.41 -11.93 -11.57
C GLY A 912 42.14 -12.70 -12.87
N SER A 913 42.53 -12.09 -13.99
CA SER A 913 42.40 -12.56 -15.38
C SER A 913 41.00 -12.44 -16.04
N VAL A 914 41.01 -11.82 -17.23
CA VAL A 914 39.86 -11.56 -18.13
C VAL A 914 39.48 -12.81 -18.96
N ASP A 915 40.40 -13.78 -19.11
CA ASP A 915 40.25 -14.93 -20.01
C ASP A 915 39.23 -15.96 -19.52
N ALA A 916 39.05 -16.11 -18.20
CA ALA A 916 38.02 -17.02 -17.65
C ALA A 916 36.60 -16.50 -17.94
N GLY A 917 36.43 -15.17 -18.00
CA GLY A 917 35.17 -14.54 -18.37
C GLY A 917 34.82 -14.76 -19.83
N SER A 918 35.78 -14.65 -20.76
CA SER A 918 35.53 -14.80 -22.19
C SER A 918 35.14 -16.23 -22.60
N ALA A 919 35.74 -17.26 -22.00
CA ALA A 919 35.39 -18.67 -22.25
C ALA A 919 33.98 -19.04 -21.74
N LEU A 920 33.56 -18.43 -20.62
CA LEU A 920 32.20 -18.52 -20.10
C LEU A 920 31.18 -17.84 -21.02
N MET A 921 31.56 -16.70 -21.62
CA MET A 921 30.71 -15.95 -22.56
C MET A 921 30.41 -16.78 -23.81
N THR A 922 31.39 -17.48 -24.38
CA THR A 922 31.19 -18.28 -25.60
C THR A 922 30.21 -19.45 -25.39
N GLY A 923 30.22 -20.08 -24.21
CA GLY A 923 29.32 -21.20 -23.90
C GLY A 923 27.87 -20.79 -23.63
N VAL A 924 27.63 -19.58 -23.10
CA VAL A 924 26.27 -19.07 -22.80
C VAL A 924 25.66 -18.34 -24.00
N TRP A 925 26.47 -17.69 -24.84
CA TRP A 925 26.01 -16.90 -26.00
C TRP A 925 25.60 -17.73 -27.21
N ASN A 926 26.15 -18.94 -27.36
CA ASN A 926 25.88 -19.78 -28.53
C ASN A 926 24.50 -20.49 -28.48
N ASP A 927 23.59 -20.14 -27.56
CA ASP A 927 22.24 -20.71 -27.54
C ASP A 927 21.39 -20.18 -28.72
N PRO A 928 20.98 -21.04 -29.67
CA PRO A 928 20.27 -20.62 -30.87
C PRO A 928 18.83 -20.09 -30.62
N ARG A 929 18.31 -20.16 -29.39
CA ARG A 929 16.89 -19.90 -29.07
C ARG A 929 16.59 -18.50 -28.53
N ASN A 930 17.60 -17.62 -28.43
CA ASN A 930 17.47 -16.20 -28.10
C ASN A 930 16.81 -15.86 -26.73
N PRO A 931 17.21 -16.49 -25.61
CA PRO A 931 16.74 -16.08 -24.27
C PRO A 931 17.24 -14.67 -23.91
N THR A 932 16.57 -14.01 -22.95
CA THR A 932 17.09 -12.75 -22.39
C THR A 932 18.32 -13.05 -21.55
N ILE A 933 19.50 -12.69 -22.03
CA ILE A 933 20.78 -12.95 -21.38
C ILE A 933 21.24 -11.68 -20.64
N THR A 934 21.46 -11.79 -19.33
CA THR A 934 22.05 -10.73 -18.50
C THR A 934 23.31 -11.23 -17.84
N ILE A 935 24.45 -10.61 -18.14
CA ILE A 935 25.75 -11.04 -17.62
C ILE A 935 26.40 -9.89 -16.84
N GLN A 936 26.86 -10.20 -15.63
CA GLN A 936 27.55 -9.27 -14.74
C GLN A 936 28.96 -9.81 -14.43
N LEU A 937 29.98 -9.08 -14.86
CA LEU A 937 31.39 -9.39 -14.58
C LEU A 937 31.91 -8.41 -13.53
N ILE A 938 32.44 -8.95 -12.43
CA ILE A 938 33.09 -8.17 -11.38
C ILE A 938 34.58 -8.54 -11.40
N CYS A 939 35.44 -7.59 -11.80
CA CYS A 939 36.89 -7.75 -11.87
C CYS A 939 37.55 -6.76 -10.89
N GLY A 940 38.40 -7.25 -10.00
CA GLY A 940 38.92 -6.45 -8.87
C GLY A 940 39.84 -5.26 -9.20
N PHE A 941 40.27 -5.06 -10.45
CA PHE A 941 41.26 -4.04 -10.81
C PHE A 941 40.75 -2.86 -11.67
N TYR A 942 39.58 -2.99 -12.27
CA TYR A 942 38.91 -1.90 -13.00
C TYR A 942 37.43 -1.97 -12.64
N GLY A 943 36.83 -0.82 -12.31
CA GLY A 943 35.46 -0.71 -11.83
C GLY A 943 34.45 -1.55 -12.62
N GLU A 944 33.42 -1.99 -11.90
CA GLU A 944 32.31 -2.85 -12.31
C GLU A 944 31.88 -2.64 -13.78
N MET A 945 32.03 -3.68 -14.61
CA MET A 945 31.65 -3.64 -16.02
C MET A 945 30.48 -4.61 -16.23
N THR A 946 29.28 -4.14 -15.95
CA THR A 946 28.06 -4.87 -16.31
C THR A 946 27.67 -4.44 -17.74
N ARG A 947 27.59 -5.39 -18.68
CA ARG A 947 27.11 -5.14 -20.05
C ARG A 947 25.88 -6.01 -20.29
N ARG A 948 24.74 -5.37 -20.55
CA ARG A 948 23.59 -6.02 -21.19
C ARG A 948 23.81 -5.88 -22.69
N MET A 949 24.20 -6.94 -23.37
CA MET A 949 24.39 -6.93 -24.82
C MET A 949 23.18 -7.63 -25.48
N THR A 950 22.64 -7.02 -26.51
CA THR A 950 21.68 -7.63 -27.43
C THR A 950 22.40 -8.10 -28.68
N LYS A 951 21.79 -9.04 -29.43
CA LYS A 951 22.40 -9.66 -30.61
C LYS A 951 22.79 -8.64 -31.70
N ASP A 952 22.18 -7.45 -31.67
CA ASP A 952 22.39 -6.38 -32.64
C ASP A 952 23.62 -5.51 -32.35
N ASP A 953 24.25 -5.62 -31.17
CA ASP A 953 25.36 -4.76 -30.74
C ASP A 953 26.73 -5.11 -31.38
N ILE A 954 26.81 -6.09 -32.29
CA ILE A 954 28.10 -6.62 -32.81
C ILE A 954 28.26 -6.52 -34.34
N ILE A 955 27.32 -5.94 -35.09
CA ILE A 955 27.49 -5.83 -36.56
C ILE A 955 28.28 -4.59 -37.01
N LEU A 956 28.64 -3.65 -36.14
CA LEU A 956 29.32 -2.43 -36.58
C LEU A 956 30.55 -2.06 -35.75
N GLU A 957 31.66 -2.78 -35.94
CA GLU A 957 33.00 -2.21 -35.78
C GLU A 957 33.98 -2.86 -36.77
N GLU A 958 34.04 -2.36 -38.01
CA GLU A 958 35.27 -2.40 -38.82
C GLU A 958 35.45 -1.09 -39.62
N ASN A 959 36.51 -0.37 -39.22
CA ASN A 959 37.38 0.58 -39.92
C ASN A 959 37.12 2.12 -39.96
N PRO A 960 38.22 2.92 -39.83
CA PRO A 960 38.22 4.39 -39.72
C PRO A 960 38.66 5.11 -41.04
N ASP A 961 38.80 6.45 -40.95
CA ASP A 961 39.29 7.45 -41.94
C ASP A 961 38.16 8.23 -42.67
N SER A 962 38.13 9.56 -42.87
CA SER A 962 39.05 10.70 -42.69
C SER A 962 38.30 12.05 -42.90
N ILE A 963 38.68 13.09 -42.14
CA ILE A 963 38.81 14.57 -42.37
C ILE A 963 38.30 15.15 -43.73
N THR A 964 37.56 16.28 -43.86
CA THR A 964 37.92 17.75 -43.77
C THR A 964 36.66 18.59 -44.10
N GLU A 965 36.25 19.58 -43.30
CA GLU A 965 36.54 21.04 -43.32
C GLU A 965 35.75 21.92 -44.34
N ASP A 966 35.32 23.09 -43.83
CA ASP A 966 35.01 24.39 -44.47
C ASP A 966 33.58 24.79 -44.95
N GLU A 967 32.91 25.53 -44.04
CA GLU A 967 32.62 26.98 -44.10
C GLU A 967 31.82 27.67 -45.26
N VAL A 968 30.85 28.50 -44.83
CA VAL A 968 30.65 29.94 -45.15
C VAL A 968 29.41 30.43 -45.99
N ARG A 969 28.60 31.29 -45.30
CA ARG A 969 27.83 32.50 -45.75
C ARG A 969 26.60 32.32 -46.68
N GLN A 970 25.59 33.19 -46.73
CA GLN A 970 25.02 34.32 -45.96
C GLN A 970 23.71 34.73 -46.68
N LYS A 971 22.71 35.17 -45.91
CA LYS A 971 21.79 36.32 -46.13
C LYS A 971 20.68 36.37 -47.22
N ASP A 972 19.51 36.79 -46.69
CA ASP A 972 18.54 37.80 -47.16
C ASP A 972 17.71 37.50 -48.43
N GLU A 973 16.43 37.90 -48.61
CA GLU A 973 15.32 38.45 -47.82
C GLU A 973 14.06 38.47 -48.74
N LYS A 974 12.86 38.38 -48.14
CA LYS A 974 11.58 39.04 -48.52
C LYS A 974 10.83 38.70 -49.83
N LYS A 975 9.57 38.24 -49.67
CA LYS A 975 8.29 39.04 -49.64
C LYS A 975 7.13 38.03 -49.53
N GLN A 976 6.16 38.20 -48.62
CA GLN A 976 5.02 39.07 -48.84
C GLN A 976 4.44 39.62 -47.53
N VAL A 977 4.16 40.93 -47.61
CA VAL A 977 3.48 41.87 -46.72
C VAL A 977 2.03 41.93 -47.26
N ASP A 978 0.93 41.88 -46.52
CA ASP A 978 0.36 42.88 -45.60
C ASP A 978 -0.79 42.21 -44.83
N ASP A 979 -0.88 42.39 -43.51
CA ASP A 979 -1.94 43.23 -42.92
C ASP A 979 -1.75 43.33 -41.39
N HIS A 980 -2.06 44.51 -40.87
CA HIS A 980 -2.08 44.91 -39.45
C HIS A 980 -0.74 45.34 -38.81
N ARG A 981 -0.36 46.59 -39.11
CA ARG A 981 0.15 47.50 -38.08
C ARG A 981 -0.64 48.81 -38.11
N GLU A 982 -0.64 49.44 -36.94
CA GLU A 982 -1.25 50.70 -36.50
C GLU A 982 -2.59 50.49 -35.75
N LEU A 983 -2.78 50.90 -34.50
CA LEU A 983 -2.05 51.87 -33.66
C LEU A 983 -1.98 51.44 -32.19
N SER A 984 -0.80 51.70 -31.64
CA SER A 984 -0.53 52.08 -30.27
C SER A 984 -1.61 52.96 -29.63
N SER A 985 -2.15 52.52 -28.49
CA SER A 985 -2.43 53.41 -27.38
C SER A 985 -1.98 52.68 -26.12
N SER A 986 -1.24 53.36 -25.26
CA SER A 986 -0.87 52.88 -23.93
C SER A 986 -2.08 52.23 -23.24
N GLN A 987 -2.06 50.90 -23.04
CA GLN A 987 -3.06 50.21 -22.22
C GLN A 987 -2.83 50.60 -20.75
N ARG A 988 -3.32 51.79 -20.41
CA ARG A 988 -3.46 52.23 -19.02
C ARG A 988 -4.57 51.40 -18.39
N VAL A 989 -4.28 50.78 -17.26
CA VAL A 989 -5.27 50.20 -16.36
C VAL A 989 -6.12 51.37 -15.87
N THR A 990 -7.31 51.52 -16.44
CA THR A 990 -8.31 52.49 -16.00
C THR A 990 -9.36 51.80 -15.14
N THR A 991 -10.03 52.55 -14.27
CA THR A 991 -11.16 52.05 -13.48
C THR A 991 -12.28 51.51 -14.39
N ASP A 992 -12.47 52.11 -15.57
CA ASP A 992 -13.42 51.66 -16.59
C ASP A 992 -13.04 50.30 -17.20
N ALA A 993 -11.75 50.06 -17.47
CA ALA A 993 -11.27 48.77 -17.97
C ALA A 993 -11.49 47.64 -16.95
N ILE A 994 -11.21 47.91 -15.67
CA ILE A 994 -11.45 46.95 -14.58
C ILE A 994 -12.96 46.66 -14.44
N SER A 995 -13.80 47.70 -14.46
CA SER A 995 -15.26 47.54 -14.39
C SER A 995 -15.81 46.70 -15.56
N LYS A 996 -15.32 46.95 -16.80
CA LYS A 996 -15.67 46.15 -17.97
C LYS A 996 -15.25 44.68 -17.84
N ALA A 997 -14.09 44.40 -17.24
CA ALA A 997 -13.63 43.03 -17.02
C ALA A 997 -14.53 42.26 -16.03
N PHE A 998 -14.94 42.89 -14.93
CA PHE A 998 -15.90 42.30 -13.98
C PHE A 998 -17.24 42.02 -14.66
N LYS A 999 -17.73 42.95 -15.49
CA LYS A 999 -18.97 42.76 -16.25
C LYS A 999 -18.87 41.62 -17.26
N ALA A 1000 -17.77 41.53 -18.02
CA ALA A 1000 -17.57 40.43 -18.97
C ALA A 1000 -17.48 39.06 -18.26
N THR A 1001 -16.90 39.03 -17.06
CA THR A 1001 -16.82 37.81 -16.22
C THR A 1001 -18.21 37.37 -15.76
N GLU A 1002 -19.06 38.32 -15.34
CA GLU A 1002 -20.46 38.07 -15.00
C GLU A 1002 -21.24 37.51 -16.19
N GLU A 1003 -21.11 38.12 -17.37
CA GLU A 1003 -21.78 37.68 -18.59
C GLU A 1003 -21.37 36.25 -18.99
N GLY A 1004 -20.07 35.94 -18.92
CA GLY A 1004 -19.56 34.59 -19.19
C GLY A 1004 -20.05 33.55 -18.17
N PHE A 1005 -20.19 33.94 -16.90
CA PHE A 1005 -20.74 33.06 -15.87
C PHE A 1005 -22.25 32.80 -16.09
N ILE A 1006 -23.03 33.82 -16.46
CA ILE A 1006 -24.45 33.65 -16.79
C ILE A 1006 -24.63 32.72 -17.99
N GLU A 1007 -23.77 32.83 -19.01
CA GLU A 1007 -23.79 31.92 -20.15
C GLU A 1007 -23.47 30.47 -19.74
N LEU A 1008 -22.52 30.27 -18.84
CA LEU A 1008 -22.18 28.96 -18.28
C LEU A 1008 -23.38 28.33 -17.53
N VAL A 1009 -24.01 29.11 -16.64
CA VAL A 1009 -25.21 28.66 -15.90
C VAL A 1009 -26.34 28.31 -16.87
N SER A 1010 -26.55 29.12 -17.90
CA SER A 1010 -27.59 28.89 -18.92
C SER A 1010 -27.35 27.60 -19.70
N ARG A 1011 -26.09 27.30 -20.07
CA ARG A 1011 -25.72 26.06 -20.78
C ARG A 1011 -25.88 24.83 -19.89
N GLN A 1012 -25.56 24.95 -18.60
CA GLN A 1012 -25.54 23.81 -17.66
C GLN A 1012 -26.85 23.62 -16.88
N TRP A 1013 -27.82 24.54 -16.99
CA TRP A 1013 -29.08 24.50 -16.23
C TRP A 1013 -29.82 23.15 -16.27
N LYS A 1014 -29.84 22.49 -17.43
CA LYS A 1014 -30.52 21.19 -17.59
C LYS A 1014 -29.77 20.01 -16.98
N THR A 1015 -28.45 20.11 -16.83
CA THR A 1015 -27.57 19.02 -16.38
C THR A 1015 -27.14 19.20 -14.93
N ASP A 1016 -26.96 20.44 -14.49
CA ASP A 1016 -26.58 20.82 -13.13
C ASP A 1016 -27.25 22.14 -12.75
N PRO A 1017 -28.51 22.12 -12.26
CA PRO A 1017 -29.19 23.33 -11.83
C PRO A 1017 -28.61 23.91 -10.53
N GLN A 1018 -27.70 23.21 -9.83
CA GLN A 1018 -27.10 23.73 -8.59
C GLN A 1018 -26.05 24.81 -8.85
N ILE A 1019 -25.43 24.86 -10.04
CA ILE A 1019 -24.48 25.91 -10.42
C ILE A 1019 -25.08 27.32 -10.31
N ALA A 1020 -26.39 27.43 -10.47
CA ALA A 1020 -27.15 28.66 -10.30
C ALA A 1020 -27.07 29.24 -8.87
N THR A 1021 -26.80 28.40 -7.88
CA THR A 1021 -26.67 28.82 -6.47
C THR A 1021 -25.27 29.29 -6.09
N VAL A 1022 -24.31 29.22 -7.03
CA VAL A 1022 -22.91 29.56 -6.79
C VAL A 1022 -22.69 31.06 -7.04
N GLY A 1023 -22.59 31.83 -5.96
CA GLY A 1023 -22.13 33.22 -5.99
C GLY A 1023 -20.69 33.32 -5.53
N ALA A 1024 -19.83 34.06 -6.24
CA ALA A 1024 -18.42 34.22 -5.90
C ALA A 1024 -18.05 35.69 -5.61
N CYS A 1025 -17.38 35.93 -4.48
CA CYS A 1025 -16.75 37.22 -4.22
C CYS A 1025 -15.44 37.31 -5.00
N CYS A 1026 -15.14 38.48 -5.55
CA CYS A 1026 -13.95 38.72 -6.36
C CYS A 1026 -13.22 39.97 -5.88
N LEU A 1027 -11.92 39.84 -5.60
CA LEU A 1027 -11.05 40.92 -5.15
C LEU A 1027 -9.81 40.95 -6.04
N VAL A 1028 -9.55 42.08 -6.69
CA VAL A 1028 -8.47 42.26 -7.66
C VAL A 1028 -7.57 43.40 -7.21
N GLY A 1029 -6.26 43.16 -7.24
CA GLY A 1029 -5.22 44.18 -7.09
C GLY A 1029 -4.39 44.31 -8.36
N ALA A 1030 -4.29 45.51 -8.93
CA ALA A 1030 -3.46 45.80 -10.10
C ALA A 1030 -2.52 46.96 -9.80
N VAL A 1031 -1.23 46.83 -10.15
CA VAL A 1031 -0.24 47.91 -9.96
C VAL A 1031 0.25 48.39 -11.31
N GLN A 1032 0.11 49.69 -11.60
CA GLN A 1032 0.66 50.32 -12.80
C GLN A 1032 1.27 51.68 -12.45
N GLN A 1033 2.52 51.93 -12.88
CA GLN A 1033 3.21 53.21 -12.69
C GLN A 1033 3.13 53.74 -11.24
N LYS A 1034 3.43 52.87 -10.26
CA LYS A 1034 3.35 53.15 -8.81
C LYS A 1034 1.94 53.43 -8.26
N THR A 1035 0.89 53.21 -9.04
CA THR A 1035 -0.51 53.29 -8.57
C THR A 1035 -1.07 51.88 -8.43
N LEU A 1036 -1.56 51.56 -7.23
CA LEU A 1036 -2.29 50.35 -6.90
C LEU A 1036 -3.79 50.60 -7.08
N PHE A 1037 -4.44 49.80 -7.90
CA PHE A 1037 -5.89 49.72 -8.04
C PHE A 1037 -6.39 48.48 -7.30
N ILE A 1038 -7.33 48.66 -6.38
CA ILE A 1038 -8.02 47.59 -5.66
C ILE A 1038 -9.47 47.61 -6.10
N ALA A 1039 -9.98 46.51 -6.66
CA ALA A 1039 -11.37 46.34 -7.04
C ALA A 1039 -11.99 45.20 -6.24
N ASN A 1040 -13.05 45.48 -5.46
CA ASN A 1040 -13.70 44.51 -4.61
C ASN A 1040 -15.18 44.32 -4.97
N LEU A 1041 -15.60 43.08 -5.14
CA LEU A 1041 -16.99 42.69 -5.33
C LEU A 1041 -17.31 41.58 -4.32
N GLY A 1042 -18.01 41.95 -3.24
CA GLY A 1042 -18.41 41.03 -2.17
C GLY A 1042 -17.85 41.40 -0.80
N ASN A 1043 -17.64 40.38 0.05
CA ASN A 1043 -17.20 40.54 1.45
C ASN A 1043 -15.69 40.25 1.67
N SER A 1044 -14.90 40.21 0.60
CA SER A 1044 -13.44 40.12 0.73
C SER A 1044 -12.84 41.47 1.13
N ARG A 1045 -11.61 41.47 1.64
CA ARG A 1045 -10.93 42.69 2.11
C ARG A 1045 -9.45 42.70 1.76
N ALA A 1046 -8.96 43.85 1.32
CA ALA A 1046 -7.56 44.16 1.10
C ALA A 1046 -7.05 45.09 2.21
N VAL A 1047 -5.95 44.73 2.86
CA VAL A 1047 -5.33 45.48 3.97
C VAL A 1047 -3.86 45.74 3.68
N LEU A 1048 -3.44 46.99 3.74
CA LEU A 1048 -2.07 47.43 3.52
C LEU A 1048 -1.32 47.55 4.85
N GLY A 1049 -0.17 46.87 4.96
CA GLY A 1049 0.80 47.09 6.03
C GLY A 1049 1.70 48.28 5.68
N LYS A 1050 1.65 49.34 6.49
CA LYS A 1050 2.42 50.58 6.28
C LYS A 1050 3.25 50.94 7.51
N VAL A 1051 4.50 51.34 7.31
CA VAL A 1051 5.36 51.87 8.38
C VAL A 1051 4.88 53.25 8.83
N SER A 1052 4.55 53.37 10.10
CA SER A 1052 4.19 54.63 10.77
C SER A 1052 5.43 55.48 11.06
N CYS A 1053 5.21 56.73 11.46
CA CYS A 1053 6.29 57.66 11.85
C CYS A 1053 7.14 57.18 13.05
N ILE A 1054 6.63 56.23 13.83
CA ILE A 1054 7.32 55.62 14.98
C ILE A 1054 7.97 54.26 14.64
N GLY A 1055 8.06 53.90 13.35
CA GLY A 1055 8.74 52.68 12.89
C GLY A 1055 7.92 51.38 13.04
N GLN A 1056 6.67 51.46 13.48
CA GLN A 1056 5.76 50.30 13.59
C GLN A 1056 4.97 50.10 12.30
N ILE A 1057 4.66 48.84 11.94
CA ILE A 1057 3.78 48.57 10.79
C ILE A 1057 2.33 48.60 11.26
N VAL A 1058 1.54 49.51 10.70
CA VAL A 1058 0.12 49.73 10.99
C VAL A 1058 -0.70 49.26 9.80
N ALA A 1059 -1.83 48.62 10.08
CA ALA A 1059 -2.78 48.17 9.08
C ALA A 1059 -3.68 49.31 8.56
N GLU A 1060 -3.81 49.40 7.25
CA GLU A 1060 -4.70 50.33 6.55
C GLU A 1060 -5.61 49.54 5.58
N GLN A 1061 -6.91 49.50 5.82
CA GLN A 1061 -7.85 48.81 4.94
C GLN A 1061 -8.06 49.61 3.64
N LEU A 1062 -7.82 48.98 2.49
CA LEU A 1062 -7.89 49.62 1.17
C LEU A 1062 -9.23 49.38 0.45
N SER A 1063 -9.98 48.34 0.81
CA SER A 1063 -11.26 48.01 0.20
C SER A 1063 -12.42 48.14 1.19
N SER A 1064 -13.55 48.69 0.74
CA SER A 1064 -14.81 48.62 1.47
C SER A 1064 -15.52 47.28 1.21
N GLU A 1065 -16.24 46.78 2.22
CA GLU A 1065 -17.15 45.63 2.04
C GLU A 1065 -18.36 46.06 1.19
N HIS A 1066 -18.75 45.22 0.23
CA HIS A 1066 -19.80 45.56 -0.73
C HIS A 1066 -21.10 44.80 -0.45
N ILE A 1067 -21.98 45.40 0.36
CA ILE A 1067 -23.30 44.84 0.73
C ILE A 1067 -24.40 45.52 -0.11
N ALA A 1068 -25.47 44.81 -0.49
CA ALA A 1068 -26.62 45.42 -1.16
C ALA A 1068 -27.47 46.24 -0.16
N ASN A 1069 -27.70 47.53 -0.45
CA ASN A 1069 -28.41 48.46 0.44
C ASN A 1069 -29.83 47.97 0.85
N ASP A 1070 -30.03 47.84 2.16
CA ASP A 1070 -31.22 48.03 3.03
C ASP A 1070 -32.66 47.63 2.64
N ALA A 1071 -32.93 46.94 1.53
CA ALA A 1071 -34.30 46.53 1.17
C ALA A 1071 -34.65 45.04 1.41
N TRP A 1072 -33.69 44.19 1.81
CA TRP A 1072 -33.89 42.71 1.86
C TRP A 1072 -33.48 42.06 3.20
N LYS A 1073 -33.62 42.76 4.33
CA LYS A 1073 -33.49 42.14 5.66
C LYS A 1073 -34.78 41.39 6.04
N ALA A 1074 -34.92 40.14 5.59
CA ALA A 1074 -35.92 39.24 6.14
C ALA A 1074 -35.48 38.81 7.57
N LYS A 1075 -36.05 39.44 8.61
CA LYS A 1075 -35.98 39.01 10.02
C LYS A 1075 -34.59 38.54 10.51
N GLY A 1076 -33.52 39.26 10.16
CA GLY A 1076 -32.18 39.01 10.71
C GLY A 1076 -31.49 37.71 10.28
N LEU A 1077 -31.97 37.00 9.24
CA LEU A 1077 -31.42 35.68 8.87
C LEU A 1077 -30.65 35.64 7.54
N VAL A 1078 -30.70 36.69 6.70
CA VAL A 1078 -29.99 36.69 5.40
C VAL A 1078 -29.41 38.07 5.09
N GLN A 1079 -28.09 38.12 4.88
CA GLN A 1079 -27.38 39.27 4.31
C GLN A 1079 -27.10 38.96 2.83
N VAL A 1080 -27.57 39.82 1.93
CA VAL A 1080 -27.38 39.66 0.47
C VAL A 1080 -26.12 40.43 0.06
N LEU A 1081 -25.14 39.72 -0.50
CA LEU A 1081 -23.84 40.25 -0.93
C LEU A 1081 -23.84 40.42 -2.45
N ARG A 1082 -23.28 41.52 -2.95
CA ARG A 1082 -23.06 41.64 -4.40
C ARG A 1082 -21.89 40.73 -4.78
N ALA A 1083 -22.16 39.68 -5.54
CA ALA A 1083 -21.19 38.68 -5.97
C ALA A 1083 -21.36 38.37 -7.46
N ILE A 1084 -20.35 37.76 -8.07
CA ILE A 1084 -20.47 37.27 -9.44
C ILE A 1084 -21.44 36.09 -9.44
N GLY A 1085 -22.41 36.09 -10.35
CA GLY A 1085 -23.35 34.99 -10.49
C GLY A 1085 -24.53 35.01 -9.52
N ASP A 1086 -24.75 36.11 -8.79
CA ASP A 1086 -25.85 36.26 -7.84
C ASP A 1086 -27.20 36.54 -8.57
N ALA A 1087 -27.59 35.57 -9.40
CA ALA A 1087 -28.77 35.62 -10.25
C ALA A 1087 -29.95 34.80 -9.70
N TYR A 1088 -29.72 33.88 -8.76
CA TYR A 1088 -30.73 32.93 -8.27
C TYR A 1088 -30.81 32.91 -6.74
N LEU A 1089 -31.97 32.52 -6.23
CA LEU A 1089 -32.15 32.38 -4.78
C LEU A 1089 -31.21 31.28 -4.27
N LYS A 1090 -30.49 31.56 -3.16
CA LYS A 1090 -29.54 30.64 -2.49
C LYS A 1090 -30.08 29.23 -2.24
N TYR A 1091 -31.41 29.06 -2.22
CA TYR A 1091 -32.04 27.77 -2.05
C TYR A 1091 -32.66 27.29 -3.38
N PRO A 1092 -32.21 26.13 -3.90
CA PRO A 1092 -32.68 25.57 -5.18
C PRO A 1092 -34.20 25.46 -5.29
N GLN A 1093 -34.89 25.20 -4.18
CA GLN A 1093 -36.35 25.01 -4.13
C GLN A 1093 -37.18 26.24 -4.54
N TYR A 1094 -36.57 27.44 -4.60
CA TYR A 1094 -37.27 28.67 -4.99
C TYR A 1094 -36.93 29.13 -6.43
N SER A 1095 -36.00 28.46 -7.11
CA SER A 1095 -35.58 28.80 -8.48
C SER A 1095 -36.34 27.94 -9.48
N ARG A 1096 -37.37 28.52 -10.14
CA ARG A 1096 -38.25 27.77 -11.06
C ARG A 1096 -37.83 27.83 -12.53
N GLU A 1097 -37.19 28.92 -12.98
CA GLU A 1097 -36.73 29.12 -14.37
C GLU A 1097 -35.47 30.01 -14.41
N PRO A 1098 -34.62 29.92 -15.47
CA PRO A 1098 -33.48 30.80 -15.68
C PRO A 1098 -33.91 32.27 -15.79
N LEU A 1099 -33.37 33.15 -14.94
CA LEU A 1099 -33.59 34.59 -15.07
C LEU A 1099 -32.65 35.15 -16.15
N ASN A 1100 -33.18 35.95 -17.07
CA ASN A 1100 -32.39 36.52 -18.16
C ASN A 1100 -31.34 37.56 -17.70
N LYS A 1101 -31.38 38.02 -16.44
CA LYS A 1101 -30.45 39.00 -15.84
C LYS A 1101 -30.30 38.81 -14.32
N PRO A 1102 -29.13 39.09 -13.72
CA PRO A 1102 -28.92 38.99 -12.28
C PRO A 1102 -29.71 40.07 -11.52
N ILE A 1103 -30.14 39.75 -10.30
CA ILE A 1103 -30.95 40.65 -9.45
C ILE A 1103 -30.07 41.79 -8.91
N LEU A 1104 -28.77 41.56 -8.74
CA LEU A 1104 -27.78 42.55 -8.30
C LEU A 1104 -26.72 42.77 -9.38
N SER A 1105 -26.21 44.00 -9.51
CA SER A 1105 -25.18 44.32 -10.49
C SER A 1105 -23.78 43.96 -10.01
N ALA A 1106 -22.99 43.33 -10.88
CA ALA A 1106 -21.57 42.99 -10.67
C ALA A 1106 -20.62 44.20 -10.80
N ASN A 1107 -21.02 45.37 -10.31
CA ASN A 1107 -20.16 46.55 -10.29
C ASN A 1107 -19.27 46.53 -9.04
N PRO A 1108 -17.93 46.38 -9.17
CA PRO A 1108 -17.03 46.36 -8.02
C PRO A 1108 -16.82 47.77 -7.42
N SER A 1109 -16.47 47.85 -6.13
CA SER A 1109 -15.89 49.06 -5.55
C SER A 1109 -14.42 49.14 -5.94
N ILE A 1110 -14.02 50.22 -6.61
CA ILE A 1110 -12.65 50.40 -7.09
C ILE A 1110 -11.99 51.57 -6.34
N VAL A 1111 -10.86 51.30 -5.70
CA VAL A 1111 -10.02 52.28 -5.00
C VAL A 1111 -8.64 52.33 -5.65
N SER A 1112 -8.15 53.51 -5.98
CA SER A 1112 -6.79 53.71 -6.49
C SER A 1112 -5.94 54.43 -5.44
N ARG A 1113 -4.75 53.89 -5.14
CA ARG A 1113 -3.77 54.46 -4.21
C ARG A 1113 -2.39 54.55 -4.87
N VAL A 1114 -1.76 55.72 -4.82
CA VAL A 1114 -0.34 55.85 -5.17
C VAL A 1114 0.52 55.26 -4.05
N LEU A 1115 1.35 54.29 -4.38
CA LEU A 1115 2.24 53.59 -3.45
C LEU A 1115 3.31 54.54 -2.92
N ARG A 1116 3.44 54.59 -1.59
CA ARG A 1116 4.42 55.42 -0.89
C ARG A 1116 5.58 54.57 -0.39
N PRO A 1117 6.79 55.13 -0.15
CA PRO A 1117 7.91 54.39 0.42
C PRO A 1117 7.63 53.76 1.81
N SER A 1118 6.61 54.25 2.52
CA SER A 1118 6.17 53.68 3.80
C SER A 1118 5.28 52.44 3.64
N ASP A 1119 4.73 52.18 2.45
CA ASP A 1119 3.89 51.02 2.18
C ASP A 1119 4.79 49.78 1.99
N ARG A 1120 4.53 48.68 2.73
CA ARG A 1120 5.42 47.49 2.73
C ARG A 1120 4.84 46.30 2.00
N PHE A 1121 3.60 45.92 2.32
CA PHE A 1121 2.93 44.76 1.74
C PHE A 1121 1.41 44.93 1.83
N ILE A 1122 0.68 44.20 0.98
CA ILE A 1122 -0.78 44.18 0.95
C ILE A 1122 -1.23 42.74 1.21
N ILE A 1123 -2.20 42.57 2.08
CA ILE A 1123 -2.87 41.31 2.39
C ILE A 1123 -4.22 41.31 1.68
N PHE A 1124 -4.45 40.29 0.86
CA PHE A 1124 -5.76 39.99 0.28
C PHE A 1124 -6.37 38.82 1.04
N GLY A 1125 -7.55 38.99 1.64
CA GLY A 1125 -8.21 37.93 2.42
C GLY A 1125 -9.70 37.84 2.11
N SER A 1126 -10.22 36.62 2.12
CA SER A 1126 -11.66 36.36 2.09
C SER A 1126 -12.29 36.69 3.45
N ALA A 1127 -13.63 36.83 3.50
CA ALA A 1127 -14.35 37.18 4.73
C ALA A 1127 -14.00 36.28 5.93
N VAL A 1128 -13.80 34.98 5.69
CA VAL A 1128 -13.48 34.01 6.74
C VAL A 1128 -12.20 34.40 7.49
N LEU A 1129 -11.19 34.96 6.82
CA LEU A 1129 -9.97 35.42 7.48
C LEU A 1129 -10.26 36.57 8.47
N TRP A 1130 -11.12 37.51 8.06
CA TRP A 1130 -11.41 38.73 8.79
C TRP A 1130 -12.47 38.58 9.88
N GLU A 1131 -13.13 37.42 9.95
CA GLU A 1131 -13.99 37.04 11.08
C GLU A 1131 -13.19 36.70 12.33
N TYR A 1132 -11.97 36.17 12.17
CA TYR A 1132 -11.14 35.70 13.29
C TYR A 1132 -9.92 36.58 13.56
N LEU A 1133 -9.51 37.42 12.61
CA LEU A 1133 -8.35 38.31 12.74
C LEU A 1133 -8.73 39.76 12.48
N SER A 1134 -8.28 40.64 13.36
CA SER A 1134 -8.26 42.07 13.07
C SER A 1134 -7.26 42.42 11.97
N ASN A 1135 -7.48 43.55 11.30
CA ASN A 1135 -6.57 44.05 10.28
C ASN A 1135 -5.12 44.17 10.80
N GLN A 1136 -4.96 44.54 12.09
CA GLN A 1136 -3.65 44.73 12.71
C GLN A 1136 -2.97 43.39 13.05
N GLU A 1137 -3.70 42.42 13.60
CA GLU A 1137 -3.16 41.08 13.89
C GLU A 1137 -2.68 40.39 12.61
N ALA A 1138 -3.43 40.48 11.52
CA ALA A 1138 -3.01 39.94 10.23
C ALA A 1138 -1.70 40.58 9.73
N VAL A 1139 -1.54 41.90 9.89
CA VAL A 1139 -0.31 42.63 9.54
C VAL A 1139 0.86 42.23 10.43
N GLU A 1140 0.64 41.97 11.71
CA GLU A 1140 1.68 41.51 12.64
C GLU A 1140 2.15 40.09 12.34
N ILE A 1141 1.22 39.19 11.99
CA ILE A 1141 1.55 37.81 11.57
C ILE A 1141 2.43 37.85 10.31
N VAL A 1142 2.06 38.64 9.30
CA VAL A 1142 2.85 38.77 8.05
C VAL A 1142 4.20 39.42 8.31
N LYS A 1143 4.26 40.45 9.18
CA LYS A 1143 5.53 41.08 9.59
C LYS A 1143 6.50 40.09 10.23
N ASN A 1144 6.02 39.22 11.12
CA ASN A 1144 6.88 38.27 11.85
C ASN A 1144 7.52 37.20 10.94
N HIS A 1145 7.03 37.04 9.71
CA HIS A 1145 7.53 36.06 8.73
C HIS A 1145 8.21 36.71 7.51
N GLN A 1146 8.45 38.02 7.55
CA GLN A 1146 8.89 38.82 6.40
C GLN A 1146 10.36 38.59 5.98
N ALA A 1147 11.19 37.96 6.83
CA ALA A 1147 12.59 37.64 6.52
C ALA A 1147 12.76 36.65 5.33
N SER A 1148 11.66 36.01 4.92
CA SER A 1148 11.60 35.02 3.82
C SER A 1148 11.15 35.62 2.47
N LEU A 1149 10.79 36.91 2.42
CA LEU A 1149 10.15 37.56 1.25
C LEU A 1149 10.92 38.82 0.83
N SER A 1150 12.15 38.68 0.35
CA SER A 1150 12.87 39.78 -0.32
C SER A 1150 12.53 39.82 -1.81
N TYR A 1151 11.64 40.72 -2.22
CA TYR A 1151 11.49 41.11 -3.63
C TYR A 1151 12.35 42.33 -3.92
N VAL A 1152 13.32 42.19 -4.84
CA VAL A 1152 13.99 43.33 -5.48
C VAL A 1152 13.08 43.82 -6.60
N VAL A 1153 12.46 44.98 -6.42
CA VAL A 1153 11.85 45.71 -7.55
C VAL A 1153 12.99 46.46 -8.22
N ASN A 1154 13.49 45.95 -9.35
CA ASN A 1154 14.36 46.74 -10.22
C ASN A 1154 13.56 47.96 -10.68
N ASN A 1155 14.07 49.16 -10.40
CA ASN A 1155 13.61 50.38 -11.04
C ASN A 1155 14.20 50.38 -12.46
N ASP A 1156 13.39 50.05 -13.45
CA ASP A 1156 13.44 50.61 -14.81
C ASP A 1156 12.01 50.69 -15.37
#